data_AF-A0AAV4C3H7-F1
#
_entry.id   AF-A0AAV4C3H7-F1
#
_cell.length_a   1.000
_cell.length_b   1.000
_cell.length_c   1.000
_cell.angle_alpha   90.00
_cell.angle_beta   90.00
_cell.angle_gamma   90.00
#
_symmetry.space_group_name_H-M   'P 1'
#
loop_
_entity.id
_entity.type
_entity.pdbx_description
1 polymer ?
#
loop_
_entity_poly.entity_id
_entity_poly.type
_entity_poly.pdbx_seq_one_letter_code
_entity_poly.pdbx_strand_id
1 'polypeptide(L)'
;MQSIHRGNELTGRRQTCQENPFNTDSETQLTGFKRDQKENHLKPINVDLCRSENREAHHTSEYEVPNLIVRRGQCFLINVEFSREFIADQDSISLKFVTGSRPAQSRGSVVPVSPVDHLVDGQWGFKMSGLKGSLMTLTVSTGSDAIIGRYEMFIDTAHSGQMGQERWRHKHMDDIFLLFNPWHKGDAVYLAQELERSEYVLNETGRLWLGALEKHFVRPWYFGQFDYISLIAAISILDQSEIADRARSNPVTVTRAVCRALNHTERDCGILYASWSGRYEDATAPYAWAGSPSILEEYVRTRKGVKYGQCWTLAAVATTILRTLGIPARCVTCYRAVHDSDYSGPINTHWSVDMRPKTDMDDAIWNYHVWAEAWFTRSDLPQGYDGWQATDPTPMECSEGVMTCGPAPVTAILRGDLHIGFETKYMFAELHGGRVHWQVDTEGNMEAFIGGRPVGGAISTKKVGAIAREDVTSAYRYPEGSSEQKEVVERASRLCGWKYPDLTVTAKEDIEFKLEGGPDKNGDIRITLRMRNTVGEGRIADVYMGALSVFYTGVTADELKRVTSNVLLDPKAENNCMLELKCADYIDKKDCDSHVTAYVMAKIRETGQRFATVQSYCLDRPQLEIKTEGRAVKGQSFNVVVKLTNTLSVPLTEGIISVDGPGMVRADGIKLRKASVSPGEEIRETVTLTARRPGVKELVAVFHCRQICNVGAAAEIDVVKD
;
A
#
# COMPACT_ATOMS: atom_id res chain seq x y z
N MET A 1 54.22 -7.80 22.77
CA MET A 1 53.10 -6.83 22.67
C MET A 1 53.45 -5.80 21.62
N GLN A 2 52.94 -5.97 20.39
CA GLN A 2 52.92 -4.90 19.41
C GLN A 2 51.51 -4.79 18.85
N SER A 3 51.02 -3.56 18.96
CA SER A 3 49.66 -3.09 18.77
C SER A 3 49.18 -3.29 17.33
N ILE A 4 48.01 -3.91 17.20
CA ILE A 4 47.19 -3.87 15.99
C ILE A 4 46.59 -2.47 15.92
N HIS A 5 47.20 -1.57 15.14
CA HIS A 5 46.59 -0.28 14.84
C HIS A 5 45.47 -0.46 13.81
N ARG A 6 44.28 -0.14 14.28
CA ARG A 6 42.99 -0.10 13.57
C ARG A 6 43.09 0.85 12.37
N GLY A 7 42.69 0.37 11.20
CA GLY A 7 42.31 1.22 10.08
C GLY A 7 41.04 1.99 10.44
N ASN A 8 41.16 3.31 10.55
CA ASN A 8 40.08 4.24 10.89
C ASN A 8 39.35 4.80 9.67
N GLU A 9 39.47 4.16 8.51
CA GLU A 9 38.76 4.59 7.30
C GLU A 9 37.78 3.51 6.84
N LEU A 10 36.51 3.90 6.72
CA LEU A 10 35.40 3.11 6.16
C LEU A 10 35.64 2.68 4.70
N THR A 11 36.73 3.11 4.07
CA THR A 11 37.22 2.72 2.75
C THR A 11 37.66 1.25 2.71
N GLY A 12 38.25 0.73 3.78
CA GLY A 12 38.71 -0.67 3.88
C GLY A 12 37.57 -1.71 3.90
N ARG A 13 36.34 -1.31 4.26
CA ARG A 13 35.14 -2.18 4.16
C ARG A 13 34.45 -2.08 2.79
N ARG A 14 34.57 -0.95 2.09
CA ARG A 14 33.94 -0.72 0.77
C ARG A 14 34.68 -1.38 -0.40
N GLN A 15 35.96 -1.74 -0.24
CA GLN A 15 36.71 -2.46 -1.29
C GLN A 15 36.26 -3.92 -1.51
N THR A 16 35.38 -4.46 -0.66
CA THR A 16 34.79 -5.81 -0.83
C THR A 16 33.40 -5.79 -1.51
N CYS A 17 32.99 -4.62 -2.00
CA CYS A 17 31.72 -4.36 -2.69
C CYS A 17 31.88 -4.27 -4.22
N GLN A 18 32.84 -4.97 -4.81
CA GLN A 18 32.83 -5.22 -6.25
C GLN A 18 31.93 -6.43 -6.53
N GLU A 19 31.07 -6.31 -7.54
CA GLU A 19 30.32 -7.45 -8.09
C GLU A 19 31.32 -8.57 -8.40
N ASN A 20 31.09 -9.74 -7.81
CA ASN A 20 31.84 -10.93 -8.15
C ASN A 20 30.90 -11.75 -9.05
N PRO A 21 30.95 -11.57 -10.39
CA PRO A 21 30.17 -12.43 -11.26
C PRO A 21 30.53 -13.87 -10.90
N PHE A 22 29.53 -14.68 -10.57
CA PHE A 22 29.76 -16.09 -10.30
C PHE A 22 30.58 -16.65 -11.47
N ASN A 23 31.77 -17.16 -11.16
CA ASN A 23 32.80 -17.42 -12.15
C ASN A 23 32.22 -18.24 -13.33
N THR A 24 31.90 -17.56 -14.43
CA THR A 24 31.53 -18.19 -15.70
C THR A 24 32.74 -18.87 -16.32
N ASP A 25 33.96 -18.48 -15.89
CA ASP A 25 35.24 -18.90 -16.43
C ASP A 25 35.83 -20.08 -15.64
N SER A 26 35.02 -21.11 -15.43
CA SER A 26 35.54 -22.46 -15.27
C SER A 26 34.89 -23.36 -16.32
N GLU A 27 35.54 -23.37 -17.49
CA GLU A 27 35.45 -24.35 -18.57
C GLU A 27 34.23 -24.28 -19.52
N THR A 28 34.18 -23.24 -20.36
CA THR A 28 33.85 -23.43 -21.79
C THR A 28 35.05 -23.94 -22.61
N GLN A 29 36.13 -24.36 -21.94
CA GLN A 29 37.31 -24.95 -22.57
C GLN A 29 37.37 -26.45 -22.32
N LEU A 30 37.29 -27.19 -23.42
CA LEU A 30 37.73 -28.57 -23.57
C LEU A 30 39.10 -28.76 -22.90
N THR A 31 39.17 -29.50 -21.80
CA THR A 31 40.44 -30.08 -21.35
C THR A 31 40.79 -31.25 -22.28
N GLY A 32 41.44 -30.91 -23.39
CA GLY A 32 42.14 -31.87 -24.26
C GLY A 32 41.38 -32.27 -25.53
N PHE A 33 41.60 -31.54 -26.62
CA PHE A 33 41.32 -32.06 -27.96
C PHE A 33 42.17 -33.32 -28.21
N LYS A 34 41.54 -34.51 -28.18
CA LYS A 34 42.00 -35.67 -28.96
C LYS A 34 41.15 -35.72 -30.22
N ARG A 35 41.75 -35.47 -31.38
CA ARG A 35 41.07 -35.23 -32.66
C ARG A 35 40.49 -36.49 -33.33
N ASP A 36 40.46 -37.64 -32.66
CA ASP A 36 40.07 -38.94 -33.26
C ASP A 36 39.17 -39.82 -32.36
N GLN A 37 38.47 -39.26 -31.37
CA GLN A 37 37.48 -40.02 -30.57
C GLN A 37 36.06 -39.48 -30.77
N LYS A 38 35.08 -40.38 -30.91
CA LYS A 38 33.66 -40.01 -30.88
C LYS A 38 33.39 -39.23 -29.59
N GLU A 39 32.84 -38.02 -29.68
CA GLU A 39 32.45 -37.24 -28.51
C GLU A 39 31.38 -38.03 -27.72
N ASN A 40 31.75 -38.59 -26.58
CA ASN A 40 30.85 -39.37 -25.73
C ASN A 40 30.14 -38.52 -24.67
N HIS A 41 30.35 -37.20 -24.67
CA HIS A 41 29.74 -36.29 -23.70
C HIS A 41 28.21 -36.27 -23.84
N LEU A 42 27.52 -36.36 -22.71
CA LEU A 42 26.08 -36.09 -22.66
C LEU A 42 25.85 -34.57 -22.61
N LYS A 43 25.69 -33.94 -23.78
CA LYS A 43 25.55 -32.47 -23.89
C LYS A 43 24.07 -32.09 -24.01
N PRO A 44 23.53 -31.17 -23.19
CA PRO A 44 22.23 -30.56 -23.45
C PRO A 44 22.26 -29.79 -24.78
N ILE A 45 21.39 -30.15 -25.73
CA ILE A 45 21.20 -29.49 -27.03
C ILE A 45 20.08 -28.46 -26.92
N ASN A 46 18.93 -28.86 -26.35
CA ASN A 46 17.78 -28.01 -26.16
C ASN A 46 17.25 -28.17 -24.74
N VAL A 47 16.87 -27.06 -24.12
CA VAL A 47 16.35 -27.02 -22.75
C VAL A 47 15.05 -26.23 -22.78
N ASP A 48 13.93 -26.92 -22.55
CA ASP A 48 12.61 -26.32 -22.48
C ASP A 48 12.14 -26.28 -21.02
N LEU A 49 11.95 -25.07 -20.52
CA LEU A 49 11.46 -24.78 -19.18
C LEU A 49 9.95 -25.02 -19.01
N CYS A 50 9.26 -25.61 -19.99
CA CYS A 50 7.83 -25.96 -19.94
C CYS A 50 6.97 -24.77 -19.46
N ARG A 51 7.24 -23.59 -20.03
CA ARG A 51 6.80 -22.30 -19.46
C ARG A 51 5.28 -22.24 -19.29
N SER A 52 4.52 -22.71 -20.26
CA SER A 52 3.05 -22.63 -20.22
C SER A 52 2.46 -23.48 -19.10
N GLU A 53 2.85 -24.75 -19.01
CA GLU A 53 2.37 -25.71 -18.02
C GLU A 53 2.77 -25.30 -16.60
N ASN A 54 4.04 -24.91 -16.43
CA ASN A 54 4.55 -24.48 -15.14
C ASN A 54 3.88 -23.19 -14.67
N ARG A 55 3.70 -22.20 -15.55
CA ARG A 55 3.08 -20.92 -15.15
C ARG A 55 1.61 -21.07 -14.78
N GLU A 56 0.91 -21.98 -15.45
CA GLU A 56 -0.46 -22.33 -15.09
C GLU A 56 -0.52 -22.99 -13.71
N ALA A 57 0.29 -24.02 -13.48
CA ALA A 57 0.34 -24.73 -12.20
C ALA A 57 0.76 -23.84 -11.02
N HIS A 58 1.61 -22.84 -11.28
CA HIS A 58 2.12 -21.93 -10.26
C HIS A 58 1.30 -20.63 -10.12
N HIS A 59 0.20 -20.46 -10.84
CA HIS A 59 -0.62 -19.22 -10.81
C HIS A 59 0.23 -17.98 -11.16
N THR A 60 1.00 -18.07 -12.24
CA THR A 60 1.88 -17.02 -12.77
C THR A 60 1.70 -16.79 -14.28
N SER A 61 0.64 -17.36 -14.88
CA SER A 61 0.29 -17.18 -16.30
C SER A 61 0.03 -15.72 -16.69
N GLU A 62 -0.50 -14.91 -15.77
CA GLU A 62 -0.90 -13.52 -16.05
C GLU A 62 0.27 -12.53 -16.16
N TYR A 63 1.44 -12.83 -15.56
CA TYR A 63 2.60 -11.93 -15.62
C TYR A 63 3.03 -11.67 -17.07
N GLU A 64 3.24 -10.42 -17.46
CA GLU A 64 3.64 -10.09 -18.85
C GLU A 64 5.13 -10.35 -19.12
N VAL A 65 5.94 -10.61 -18.09
CA VAL A 65 7.35 -11.01 -18.26
C VAL A 65 7.41 -12.41 -18.92
N PRO A 66 8.18 -12.58 -20.02
CA PRO A 66 8.16 -13.80 -20.82
C PRO A 66 8.88 -15.00 -20.17
N ASN A 67 9.80 -14.73 -19.24
CA ASN A 67 10.58 -15.75 -18.52
C ASN A 67 9.69 -16.76 -17.77
N LEU A 68 10.30 -17.89 -17.37
CA LEU A 68 9.65 -18.79 -16.41
C LEU A 68 9.54 -18.07 -15.05
N ILE A 69 8.33 -18.05 -14.49
CA ILE A 69 8.05 -17.51 -13.17
C ILE A 69 7.37 -18.62 -12.38
N VAL A 70 7.97 -19.03 -11.28
CA VAL A 70 7.48 -20.11 -10.41
C VAL A 70 7.43 -19.64 -8.97
N ARG A 71 6.66 -20.35 -8.16
CA ARG A 71 6.51 -20.09 -6.72
C ARG A 71 7.26 -21.15 -5.94
N ARG A 72 8.00 -20.75 -4.90
CA ARG A 72 8.85 -21.64 -4.12
C ARG A 72 8.07 -22.77 -3.43
N GLY A 73 8.75 -23.85 -3.11
CA GLY A 73 8.19 -25.04 -2.48
C GLY A 73 7.34 -25.94 -3.39
N GLN A 74 6.95 -25.50 -4.57
CA GLN A 74 6.16 -26.28 -5.52
C GLN A 74 7.03 -26.80 -6.67
N CYS A 75 6.71 -28.01 -7.14
CA CYS A 75 7.43 -28.65 -8.24
C CYS A 75 7.12 -28.04 -9.62
N PHE A 76 8.13 -27.98 -10.49
CA PHE A 76 8.02 -27.56 -11.88
C PHE A 76 8.81 -28.49 -12.83
N LEU A 77 8.47 -28.48 -14.12
CA LEU A 77 9.03 -29.36 -15.14
C LEU A 77 10.14 -28.68 -15.96
N ILE A 78 11.15 -29.45 -16.35
CA ILE A 78 12.17 -29.06 -17.32
C ILE A 78 12.38 -30.23 -18.29
N ASN A 79 12.27 -29.98 -19.59
CA ASN A 79 12.60 -30.93 -20.63
C ASN A 79 14.00 -30.64 -21.16
N VAL A 80 14.86 -31.66 -21.19
CA VAL A 80 16.24 -31.55 -21.68
C VAL A 80 16.44 -32.57 -22.79
N GLU A 81 16.72 -32.08 -24.00
CA GLU A 81 17.14 -32.90 -25.13
C GLU A 81 18.67 -32.97 -25.14
N PHE A 82 19.22 -34.18 -25.07
CA PHE A 82 20.66 -34.40 -25.08
C PHE A 82 21.21 -34.80 -26.46
N SER A 83 22.53 -34.69 -26.64
CA SER A 83 23.25 -35.11 -27.84
C SER A 83 23.20 -36.61 -28.14
N ARG A 84 22.88 -37.42 -27.13
CA ARG A 84 22.68 -38.86 -27.22
C ARG A 84 21.76 -39.32 -26.09
N GLU A 85 21.37 -40.59 -26.11
CA GLU A 85 20.59 -41.19 -25.03
C GLU A 85 21.37 -41.21 -23.71
N PHE A 86 20.65 -41.05 -22.61
CA PHE A 86 21.17 -41.10 -21.25
C PHE A 86 21.46 -42.55 -20.84
N ILE A 87 22.68 -42.81 -20.34
CA ILE A 87 23.13 -44.14 -19.89
C ILE A 87 23.27 -44.11 -18.37
N ALA A 88 22.31 -44.70 -17.65
CA ALA A 88 22.20 -44.57 -16.18
C ALA A 88 23.47 -44.97 -15.40
N ASP A 89 24.23 -45.95 -15.87
CA ASP A 89 25.44 -46.44 -15.18
C ASP A 89 26.69 -45.59 -15.47
N GLN A 90 26.65 -44.74 -16.49
CA GLN A 90 27.81 -43.97 -16.97
C GLN A 90 27.60 -42.47 -16.87
N ASP A 91 26.35 -42.01 -16.94
CA ASP A 91 26.01 -40.60 -16.97
C ASP A 91 25.41 -40.13 -15.64
N SER A 92 25.76 -38.92 -15.26
CA SER A 92 25.16 -38.21 -14.14
C SER A 92 24.74 -36.81 -14.57
N ILE A 93 23.64 -36.34 -14.00
CA ILE A 93 23.09 -35.00 -14.22
C ILE A 93 22.98 -34.34 -12.85
N SER A 94 23.35 -33.07 -12.77
CA SER A 94 23.09 -32.21 -11.62
C SER A 94 22.64 -30.84 -12.10
N LEU A 95 21.73 -30.21 -11.36
CA LEU A 95 21.29 -28.85 -11.66
C LEU A 95 21.95 -27.89 -10.67
N LYS A 96 22.10 -26.63 -11.06
CA LYS A 96 22.58 -25.58 -10.18
C LYS A 96 21.78 -24.30 -10.42
N PHE A 97 21.23 -23.76 -9.35
CA PHE A 97 20.49 -22.50 -9.36
C PHE A 97 21.30 -21.43 -8.63
N VAL A 98 21.51 -20.29 -9.27
CA VAL A 98 22.38 -19.22 -8.77
C VAL A 98 21.61 -17.91 -8.72
N THR A 99 21.65 -17.20 -7.58
CA THR A 99 20.93 -15.94 -7.37
C THR A 99 21.79 -14.95 -6.57
N GLY A 100 21.39 -13.69 -6.55
CA GLY A 100 22.06 -12.62 -5.77
C GLY A 100 23.31 -12.06 -6.42
N SER A 101 23.83 -10.97 -5.84
CA SER A 101 25.00 -10.23 -6.38
C SER A 101 26.34 -10.82 -5.98
N ARG A 102 26.37 -11.61 -4.90
CA ARG A 102 27.56 -12.35 -4.44
C ARG A 102 27.20 -13.79 -4.13
N PRO A 103 26.98 -14.62 -5.17
CA PRO A 103 26.46 -15.96 -4.98
C PRO A 103 27.43 -16.85 -4.19
N ALA A 104 26.92 -17.52 -3.17
CA ALA A 104 27.69 -18.44 -2.34
C ALA A 104 26.81 -19.57 -1.81
N GLN A 105 27.32 -20.80 -1.86
CA GLN A 105 26.59 -21.97 -1.35
C GLN A 105 26.38 -21.88 0.17
N SER A 106 27.36 -21.37 0.91
CA SER A 106 27.25 -21.13 2.36
C SER A 106 26.17 -20.11 2.75
N ARG A 107 25.63 -19.35 1.78
CA ARG A 107 24.56 -18.39 1.97
C ARG A 107 23.24 -18.83 1.31
N GLY A 108 23.20 -20.02 0.71
CA GLY A 108 22.03 -20.54 0.01
C GLY A 108 21.73 -19.85 -1.33
N SER A 109 22.63 -18.99 -1.84
CA SER A 109 22.46 -18.29 -3.11
C SER A 109 23.13 -18.98 -4.30
N VAL A 110 23.88 -20.06 -4.04
CA VAL A 110 24.25 -21.09 -5.03
C VAL A 110 23.68 -22.41 -4.53
N VAL A 111 22.72 -22.97 -5.25
CA VAL A 111 22.00 -24.17 -4.84
C VAL A 111 22.30 -25.31 -5.82
N PRO A 112 23.21 -26.24 -5.50
CA PRO A 112 23.32 -27.48 -6.23
C PRO A 112 22.10 -28.36 -5.92
N VAL A 113 21.50 -28.92 -6.96
CA VAL A 113 20.32 -29.77 -6.86
C VAL A 113 20.68 -31.12 -7.46
N SER A 114 20.61 -32.15 -6.62
CA SER A 114 20.95 -33.53 -6.97
C SER A 114 19.69 -34.35 -7.28
N PRO A 115 19.83 -35.45 -8.03
CA PRO A 115 18.72 -36.37 -8.26
C PRO A 115 18.30 -37.04 -6.95
N VAL A 116 17.00 -37.23 -6.75
CA VAL A 116 16.41 -37.92 -5.59
C VAL A 116 15.40 -38.99 -6.05
N ASP A 117 15.30 -40.08 -5.29
CA ASP A 117 14.35 -41.18 -5.58
C ASP A 117 12.89 -40.72 -5.40
N HIS A 118 12.67 -39.95 -4.33
CA HIS A 118 11.38 -39.38 -3.95
C HIS A 118 11.53 -37.87 -3.81
N LEU A 119 10.82 -37.14 -4.65
CA LEU A 119 10.77 -35.70 -4.58
C LEU A 119 9.82 -35.28 -3.46
N VAL A 120 10.29 -34.38 -2.59
CA VAL A 120 9.51 -33.84 -1.48
C VAL A 120 9.27 -32.37 -1.77
N ASP A 121 8.00 -31.96 -1.81
CA ASP A 121 7.62 -30.56 -1.92
C ASP A 121 8.22 -29.74 -0.78
N GLY A 122 8.71 -28.55 -1.10
CA GLY A 122 9.37 -27.69 -0.12
C GLY A 122 10.84 -28.01 0.15
N GLN A 123 11.45 -28.98 -0.55
CA GLN A 123 12.87 -29.31 -0.46
C GLN A 123 13.54 -29.29 -1.84
N TRP A 124 14.76 -28.76 -1.92
CA TRP A 124 15.53 -28.78 -3.16
C TRP A 124 15.88 -30.22 -3.57
N GLY A 125 15.46 -30.59 -4.77
CA GLY A 125 15.76 -31.88 -5.38
C GLY A 125 15.21 -31.93 -6.80
N PHE A 126 15.62 -32.93 -7.58
CA PHE A 126 14.93 -33.23 -8.83
C PHE A 126 14.80 -34.73 -9.05
N LYS A 127 13.81 -35.13 -9.84
CA LYS A 127 13.59 -36.50 -10.27
C LYS A 127 13.59 -36.59 -11.80
N MET A 128 14.24 -37.61 -12.34
CA MET A 128 14.10 -38.00 -13.74
C MET A 128 12.73 -38.68 -13.90
N SER A 129 11.76 -37.91 -14.38
CA SER A 129 10.33 -38.28 -14.41
C SER A 129 9.90 -38.93 -15.72
N GLY A 130 10.67 -38.75 -16.80
CA GLY A 130 10.43 -39.40 -18.08
C GLY A 130 11.69 -39.42 -18.94
N LEU A 131 11.87 -40.49 -19.71
CA LEU A 131 12.94 -40.64 -20.70
C LEU A 131 12.35 -41.19 -21.98
N LYS A 132 12.53 -40.49 -23.10
CA LYS A 132 12.10 -40.91 -24.44
C LYS A 132 13.21 -40.62 -25.45
N GLY A 133 14.01 -41.64 -25.78
CA GLY A 133 15.21 -41.46 -26.60
C GLY A 133 16.22 -40.55 -25.91
N SER A 134 16.60 -39.44 -26.55
CA SER A 134 17.48 -38.41 -26.00
C SER A 134 16.78 -37.32 -25.19
N LEU A 135 15.44 -37.36 -25.10
CA LEU A 135 14.65 -36.38 -24.34
C LEU A 135 14.40 -36.87 -22.92
N MET A 136 14.85 -36.08 -21.94
CA MET A 136 14.67 -36.32 -20.50
C MET A 136 13.76 -35.25 -19.91
N THR A 137 12.73 -35.66 -19.17
CA THR A 137 11.89 -34.76 -18.37
C THR A 137 12.31 -34.82 -16.91
N LEU A 138 12.73 -33.67 -16.37
CA LEU A 138 13.09 -33.47 -14.98
C LEU A 138 11.92 -32.80 -14.25
N THR A 139 11.50 -33.35 -13.11
CA THR A 139 10.64 -32.65 -12.15
C THR A 139 11.52 -32.09 -11.06
N VAL A 140 11.51 -30.77 -10.87
CA VAL A 140 12.37 -30.06 -9.92
C VAL A 140 11.51 -29.48 -8.81
N SER A 141 11.93 -29.65 -7.55
CA SER A 141 11.35 -29.00 -6.39
C SER A 141 12.32 -27.96 -5.83
N THR A 142 11.77 -26.85 -5.33
CA THR A 142 12.54 -25.80 -4.64
C THR A 142 12.30 -25.88 -3.14
N GLY A 143 13.23 -25.35 -2.35
CA GLY A 143 13.01 -25.14 -0.92
C GLY A 143 11.82 -24.21 -0.66
N SER A 144 10.97 -24.52 0.33
CA SER A 144 9.89 -23.62 0.78
C SER A 144 10.40 -22.32 1.42
N ASP A 145 11.68 -22.28 1.77
CA ASP A 145 12.41 -21.12 2.29
C ASP A 145 13.42 -20.57 1.26
N ALA A 146 13.28 -20.92 -0.02
CA ALA A 146 14.17 -20.43 -1.07
C ALA A 146 14.16 -18.89 -1.16
N ILE A 147 15.29 -18.33 -1.59
CA ILE A 147 15.49 -16.90 -1.79
C ILE A 147 14.55 -16.43 -2.91
N ILE A 148 13.89 -15.29 -2.73
CA ILE A 148 13.05 -14.69 -3.76
C ILE A 148 13.90 -13.83 -4.68
N GLY A 149 13.71 -13.99 -5.99
CA GLY A 149 14.42 -13.21 -6.99
C GLY A 149 14.65 -13.93 -8.31
N ARG A 150 15.59 -13.39 -9.07
CA ARG A 150 16.07 -13.91 -10.35
C ARG A 150 17.11 -14.99 -10.11
N TYR A 151 16.98 -16.12 -10.81
CA TYR A 151 17.90 -17.25 -10.77
C TYR A 151 18.45 -17.57 -12.15
N GLU A 152 19.78 -17.70 -12.24
CA GLU A 152 20.45 -18.38 -13.34
C GLU A 152 20.39 -19.89 -13.11
N MET A 153 20.22 -20.66 -14.19
CA MET A 153 20.16 -22.13 -14.14
C MET A 153 21.29 -22.75 -14.96
N PHE A 154 21.97 -23.73 -14.36
CA PHE A 154 22.99 -24.52 -15.02
C PHE A 154 22.65 -26.01 -14.94
N ILE A 155 22.97 -26.74 -16.01
CA ILE A 155 22.91 -28.20 -16.09
C ILE A 155 24.34 -28.71 -16.23
N ASP A 156 24.80 -29.39 -15.19
CA ASP A 156 26.12 -30.02 -15.12
C ASP A 156 25.94 -31.52 -15.40
N THR A 157 26.57 -32.05 -16.45
CA THR A 157 26.59 -33.48 -16.76
C THR A 157 28.00 -34.06 -16.57
N ALA A 158 28.09 -35.32 -16.19
CA ALA A 158 29.35 -36.04 -16.20
C ALA A 158 29.18 -37.45 -16.76
N HIS A 159 30.10 -37.86 -17.63
CA HIS A 159 30.18 -39.19 -18.22
C HIS A 159 31.40 -39.92 -17.68
N SER A 160 31.20 -41.11 -17.12
CA SER A 160 32.25 -41.97 -16.57
C SER A 160 32.54 -43.09 -17.56
N GLY A 161 33.60 -42.92 -18.35
CA GLY A 161 34.05 -43.89 -19.34
C GLY A 161 35.35 -44.58 -18.95
N GLN A 162 35.86 -45.46 -19.83
CA GLN A 162 37.13 -46.17 -19.60
C GLN A 162 38.36 -45.25 -19.50
N MET A 163 38.28 -44.03 -20.05
CA MET A 163 39.39 -43.05 -20.06
C MET A 163 39.31 -42.00 -18.94
N GLY A 164 38.34 -42.09 -18.03
CA GLY A 164 38.14 -41.13 -16.94
C GLY A 164 36.73 -40.52 -16.94
N GLN A 165 36.54 -39.49 -16.10
CA GLN A 165 35.29 -38.75 -16.01
C GLN A 165 35.38 -37.47 -16.84
N GLU A 166 34.50 -37.33 -17.83
CA GLU A 166 34.33 -36.14 -18.65
C GLU A 166 33.15 -35.32 -18.12
N ARG A 167 33.27 -33.99 -18.07
CA ARG A 167 32.24 -33.09 -17.53
C ARG A 167 31.82 -32.04 -18.56
N TRP A 168 30.56 -31.64 -18.50
CA TRP A 168 30.03 -30.57 -19.32
C TRP A 168 29.07 -29.69 -18.51
N ARG A 169 29.14 -28.37 -18.74
CA ARG A 169 28.22 -27.38 -18.14
C ARG A 169 27.45 -26.66 -19.23
N HIS A 170 26.13 -26.63 -19.10
CA HIS A 170 25.25 -25.81 -19.91
C HIS A 170 24.62 -24.72 -19.04
N LYS A 171 24.79 -23.45 -19.40
CA LYS A 171 24.06 -22.32 -18.82
C LYS A 171 22.81 -22.06 -19.66
N HIS A 172 21.64 -22.07 -19.04
CA HIS A 172 20.40 -21.69 -19.72
C HIS A 172 20.41 -20.19 -20.05
N MET A 173 19.84 -19.81 -21.20
CA MET A 173 19.88 -18.43 -21.69
C MET A 173 18.96 -17.50 -20.90
N ASP A 174 17.81 -18.01 -20.47
CA ASP A 174 16.86 -17.23 -19.68
C ASP A 174 17.02 -17.49 -18.18
N ASP A 175 16.83 -16.43 -17.41
CA ASP A 175 16.65 -16.53 -15.98
C ASP A 175 15.26 -17.04 -15.61
N ILE A 176 15.17 -17.61 -14.41
CA ILE A 176 13.94 -18.06 -13.77
C ILE A 176 13.62 -17.11 -12.60
N PHE A 177 12.40 -16.61 -12.52
CA PHE A 177 11.94 -15.83 -11.37
C PHE A 177 11.28 -16.75 -10.35
N LEU A 178 11.75 -16.72 -9.10
CA LEU A 178 11.19 -17.47 -7.99
C LEU A 178 10.49 -16.52 -7.01
N LEU A 179 9.20 -16.75 -6.76
CA LEU A 179 8.31 -15.93 -5.94
C LEU A 179 7.86 -16.66 -4.66
N PHE A 180 7.27 -15.91 -3.72
CA PHE A 180 6.59 -16.48 -2.56
C PHE A 180 5.37 -17.31 -2.99
N ASN A 181 5.02 -18.32 -2.18
CA ASN A 181 3.98 -19.28 -2.50
C ASN A 181 2.84 -19.36 -1.46
N PRO A 182 1.77 -18.57 -1.62
CA PRO A 182 0.63 -18.63 -0.71
C PRO A 182 -0.24 -19.88 -0.86
N TRP A 183 0.02 -20.75 -1.85
CA TRP A 183 -0.64 -22.06 -2.01
C TRP A 183 0.11 -23.19 -1.30
N HIS A 184 1.37 -23.01 -0.93
CA HIS A 184 2.19 -24.06 -0.33
C HIS A 184 2.19 -23.98 1.19
N LYS A 185 1.69 -25.02 1.89
CA LYS A 185 1.53 -25.06 3.36
C LYS A 185 2.81 -24.85 4.16
N GLY A 186 3.97 -25.19 3.59
CA GLY A 186 5.27 -24.97 4.22
C GLY A 186 5.85 -23.57 4.00
N ASP A 187 5.21 -22.72 3.19
CA ASP A 187 5.65 -21.35 2.98
C ASP A 187 5.11 -20.44 4.11
N ALA A 188 5.94 -19.52 4.60
CA ALA A 188 5.58 -18.51 5.58
C ALA A 188 4.39 -17.62 5.15
N VAL A 189 4.12 -17.48 3.84
CA VAL A 189 2.99 -16.70 3.32
C VAL A 189 1.74 -17.53 3.02
N TYR A 190 1.69 -18.80 3.43
CA TYR A 190 0.55 -19.68 3.16
C TYR A 190 -0.76 -19.07 3.64
N LEU A 191 -1.74 -18.99 2.73
CA LEU A 191 -3.06 -18.46 3.01
C LEU A 191 -4.08 -19.51 2.61
N ALA A 192 -4.81 -20.08 3.57
CA ALA A 192 -5.54 -21.33 3.36
C ALA A 192 -6.72 -21.22 2.37
N GLN A 193 -7.40 -20.08 2.34
CA GLN A 193 -8.64 -19.92 1.57
C GLN A 193 -8.38 -19.47 0.13
N GLU A 194 -8.97 -20.18 -0.84
CA GLU A 194 -8.78 -19.88 -2.27
C GLU A 194 -9.31 -18.49 -2.66
N LEU A 195 -10.46 -18.08 -2.10
CA LEU A 195 -11.02 -16.76 -2.37
C LEU A 195 -10.12 -15.63 -1.84
N GLU A 196 -9.46 -15.85 -0.71
CA GLU A 196 -8.50 -14.87 -0.16
C GLU A 196 -7.22 -14.82 -0.99
N ARG A 197 -6.71 -15.96 -1.49
CA ARG A 197 -5.59 -15.98 -2.45
C ARG A 197 -5.95 -15.25 -3.74
N SER A 198 -7.16 -15.48 -4.24
CA SER A 198 -7.69 -14.78 -5.42
C SER A 198 -7.76 -13.27 -5.19
N GLU A 199 -8.26 -12.81 -4.04
CA GLU A 199 -8.38 -11.38 -3.75
C GLU A 199 -7.05 -10.69 -3.42
N TYR A 200 -6.22 -11.32 -2.61
CA TYR A 200 -5.04 -10.68 -2.00
C TYR A 200 -3.74 -10.95 -2.76
N VAL A 201 -3.75 -11.79 -3.79
CA VAL A 201 -2.60 -12.07 -4.67
C VAL A 201 -2.96 -11.85 -6.14
N LEU A 202 -4.09 -12.40 -6.60
CA LEU A 202 -4.40 -12.44 -8.03
C LEU A 202 -5.23 -11.25 -8.54
N ASN A 203 -6.05 -10.63 -7.69
CA ASN A 203 -6.90 -9.52 -8.12
C ASN A 203 -6.04 -8.26 -8.42
N GLU A 204 -6.12 -7.75 -9.64
CA GLU A 204 -5.33 -6.62 -10.11
C GLU A 204 -5.96 -5.26 -9.82
N THR A 205 -7.18 -5.24 -9.27
CA THR A 205 -7.92 -4.02 -8.95
C THR A 205 -8.36 -3.99 -7.49
N GLY A 206 -8.51 -2.78 -6.97
CA GLY A 206 -8.82 -2.52 -5.57
C GLY A 206 -9.85 -1.42 -5.37
N ARG A 207 -10.21 -1.21 -4.11
CA ARG A 207 -11.08 -0.14 -3.64
C ARG A 207 -10.42 0.48 -2.41
N LEU A 208 -10.29 1.79 -2.40
CA LEU A 208 -9.72 2.58 -1.31
C LEU A 208 -10.83 3.47 -0.76
N TRP A 209 -11.11 3.34 0.54
CA TRP A 209 -12.12 4.14 1.21
C TRP A 209 -11.48 5.44 1.68
N LEU A 210 -11.91 6.57 1.15
CA LEU A 210 -11.36 7.90 1.44
C LEU A 210 -12.48 8.84 1.93
N GLY A 211 -12.15 10.07 2.31
CA GLY A 211 -13.11 11.06 2.81
C GLY A 211 -13.20 11.08 4.34
N ALA A 212 -14.35 11.40 4.91
CA ALA A 212 -14.52 11.46 6.36
C ALA A 212 -15.33 10.27 6.88
N LEU A 213 -15.24 9.99 8.18
CA LEU A 213 -15.99 8.90 8.81
C LEU A 213 -17.51 9.04 8.57
N GLU A 214 -18.02 10.27 8.67
CA GLU A 214 -19.43 10.61 8.48
C GLU A 214 -19.87 10.48 7.03
N LYS A 215 -18.94 10.71 6.08
CA LYS A 215 -19.20 10.71 4.65
C LYS A 215 -17.94 10.33 3.88
N HIS A 216 -17.85 9.04 3.57
CA HIS A 216 -16.76 8.47 2.79
C HIS A 216 -17.15 8.27 1.33
N PHE A 217 -16.16 8.12 0.48
CA PHE A 217 -16.31 7.72 -0.92
C PHE A 217 -15.27 6.64 -1.25
N VAL A 218 -15.52 5.91 -2.33
CA VAL A 218 -14.63 4.85 -2.79
C VAL A 218 -13.83 5.32 -3.99
N ARG A 219 -12.51 5.12 -3.92
CA ARG A 219 -11.59 5.31 -5.04
C ARG A 219 -11.18 3.94 -5.58
N PRO A 220 -11.53 3.59 -6.83
CA PRO A 220 -10.97 2.41 -7.48
C PRO A 220 -9.49 2.60 -7.75
N TRP A 221 -8.72 1.51 -7.72
CA TRP A 221 -7.29 1.53 -7.97
C TRP A 221 -6.87 0.33 -8.81
N TYR A 222 -6.01 0.56 -9.80
CA TYR A 222 -5.37 -0.50 -10.58
C TYR A 222 -3.99 -0.83 -9.98
N PHE A 223 -3.86 -1.98 -9.33
CA PHE A 223 -2.57 -2.46 -8.80
C PHE A 223 -1.65 -2.93 -9.92
N GLY A 224 -2.15 -3.77 -10.83
CA GLY A 224 -1.39 -4.23 -12.00
C GLY A 224 -0.10 -4.98 -11.67
N GLN A 225 -0.12 -5.83 -10.64
CA GLN A 225 1.04 -6.63 -10.22
C GLN A 225 1.58 -7.58 -11.30
N PHE A 226 0.79 -7.88 -12.33
CA PHE A 226 1.18 -8.74 -13.44
C PHE A 226 1.71 -7.97 -14.65
N ASP A 227 1.59 -6.65 -14.68
CA ASP A 227 2.20 -5.86 -15.74
C ASP A 227 3.72 -6.04 -15.73
N TYR A 228 4.32 -6.00 -16.93
CA TYR A 228 5.75 -6.23 -17.11
C TYR A 228 6.58 -5.39 -16.13
N ILE A 229 6.20 -4.12 -15.96
CA ILE A 229 6.94 -3.19 -15.12
C ILE A 229 6.92 -3.55 -13.64
N SER A 230 5.85 -4.17 -13.15
CA SER A 230 5.65 -4.40 -11.72
C SER A 230 6.67 -5.42 -11.21
N LEU A 231 6.87 -6.52 -11.94
CA LEU A 231 7.89 -7.52 -11.60
C LEU A 231 9.31 -6.95 -11.74
N ILE A 232 9.58 -6.20 -12.80
CA ILE A 232 10.89 -5.57 -13.00
C ILE A 232 11.20 -4.57 -11.87
N ALA A 233 10.22 -3.76 -11.47
CA ALA A 233 10.38 -2.83 -10.36
C ALA A 233 10.58 -3.58 -9.03
N ALA A 234 9.76 -4.60 -8.74
CA ALA A 234 9.87 -5.39 -7.51
C ALA A 234 11.25 -6.04 -7.35
N ILE A 235 11.78 -6.65 -8.41
CA ILE A 235 13.13 -7.24 -8.40
C ILE A 235 14.20 -6.16 -8.27
N SER A 236 14.06 -5.04 -8.99
CA SER A 236 14.98 -3.91 -8.88
C SER A 236 15.05 -3.32 -7.47
N ILE A 237 13.93 -3.28 -6.75
CA ILE A 237 13.85 -2.81 -5.36
C ILE A 237 14.61 -3.78 -4.44
N LEU A 238 14.42 -5.09 -4.62
CA LEU A 238 15.18 -6.09 -3.87
C LEU A 238 16.68 -6.00 -4.18
N ASP A 239 17.06 -5.74 -5.43
CA ASP A 239 18.47 -5.58 -5.83
C ASP A 239 19.13 -4.33 -5.26
N GLN A 240 18.38 -3.24 -5.14
CA GLN A 240 18.85 -1.98 -4.55
C GLN A 240 18.76 -1.97 -3.02
N SER A 241 18.00 -2.89 -2.44
CA SER A 241 17.88 -2.99 -0.99
C SER A 241 19.21 -3.37 -0.33
N GLU A 242 19.49 -2.80 0.83
CA GLU A 242 20.69 -3.11 1.62
C GLU A 242 20.59 -4.45 2.37
N ILE A 243 19.54 -5.25 2.12
CA ILE A 243 19.37 -6.56 2.76
C ILE A 243 20.23 -7.62 2.05
N ALA A 244 20.78 -8.56 2.82
CA ALA A 244 21.54 -9.68 2.27
C ALA A 244 20.64 -10.58 1.40
N ASP A 245 21.20 -11.21 0.36
CA ASP A 245 20.45 -12.09 -0.55
C ASP A 245 19.62 -13.15 0.21
N ARG A 246 20.20 -13.79 1.23
CA ARG A 246 19.49 -14.77 2.07
C ARG A 246 18.27 -14.17 2.77
N ALA A 247 18.31 -12.90 3.17
CA ALA A 247 17.19 -12.23 3.82
C ALA A 247 15.98 -12.05 2.87
N ARG A 248 16.15 -12.14 1.55
CA ARG A 248 15.03 -12.10 0.60
C ARG A 248 14.13 -13.36 0.68
N SER A 249 14.56 -14.40 1.38
CA SER A 249 13.71 -15.58 1.66
C SER A 249 12.68 -15.34 2.77
N ASN A 250 12.81 -14.28 3.57
CA ASN A 250 11.93 -14.03 4.70
C ASN A 250 10.95 -12.89 4.36
N PRO A 251 9.62 -13.12 4.42
CA PRO A 251 8.63 -12.10 4.09
C PRO A 251 8.66 -10.90 5.04
N VAL A 252 9.12 -11.06 6.29
CA VAL A 252 9.30 -9.97 7.26
C VAL A 252 10.29 -8.93 6.72
N THR A 253 11.49 -9.39 6.34
CA THR A 253 12.56 -8.53 5.83
C THR A 253 12.27 -7.97 4.46
N VAL A 254 11.61 -8.74 3.59
CA VAL A 254 11.14 -8.25 2.28
C VAL A 254 10.10 -7.15 2.46
N THR A 255 9.10 -7.34 3.32
CA THR A 255 8.05 -6.34 3.58
C THR A 255 8.65 -5.04 4.11
N ARG A 256 9.58 -5.14 5.07
CA ARG A 256 10.29 -3.96 5.60
C ARG A 256 11.15 -3.26 4.55
N ALA A 257 11.81 -4.01 3.67
CA ALA A 257 12.58 -3.43 2.56
C ALA A 257 11.69 -2.70 1.55
N VAL A 258 10.53 -3.27 1.20
CA VAL A 258 9.55 -2.64 0.32
C VAL A 258 8.99 -1.35 0.95
N CYS A 259 8.64 -1.39 2.24
CA CYS A 259 8.18 -0.22 2.98
C CYS A 259 9.21 0.93 2.93
N ARG A 260 10.48 0.65 3.23
CA ARG A 260 11.55 1.66 3.17
C ARG A 260 11.78 2.19 1.75
N ALA A 261 11.68 1.34 0.73
CA ALA A 261 11.92 1.74 -0.65
C ALA A 261 10.83 2.65 -1.23
N LEU A 262 9.64 2.72 -0.64
CA LEU A 262 8.55 3.51 -1.18
C LEU A 262 8.75 5.00 -1.02
N ASN A 263 9.17 5.43 0.17
CA ASN A 263 9.30 6.83 0.48
C ASN A 263 10.63 7.38 -0.03
N HIS A 264 10.58 8.41 -0.86
CA HIS A 264 11.78 9.08 -1.33
C HIS A 264 12.39 9.97 -0.24
N THR A 265 13.66 9.72 0.07
CA THR A 265 14.53 10.62 0.84
C THR A 265 15.82 10.84 0.04
N GLU A 266 16.55 11.93 0.29
CA GLU A 266 17.86 12.15 -0.35
C GLU A 266 18.86 11.02 -0.06
N ARG A 267 18.67 10.31 1.06
CA ARG A 267 19.51 9.18 1.49
C ARG A 267 19.11 7.87 0.81
N ASP A 268 17.81 7.58 0.78
CA ASP A 268 17.29 6.25 0.40
C ASP A 268 16.82 6.18 -1.06
N CYS A 269 16.66 7.33 -1.74
CA CYS A 269 16.28 7.42 -3.15
C CYS A 269 15.00 6.63 -3.53
N GLY A 270 14.03 6.54 -2.61
CA GLY A 270 12.81 5.75 -2.80
C GLY A 270 11.90 6.16 -3.97
N ILE A 271 10.84 5.39 -4.18
CA ILE A 271 10.01 5.40 -5.39
C ILE A 271 9.19 6.68 -5.53
N LEU A 272 8.61 7.21 -4.44
CA LEU A 272 7.64 8.30 -4.49
C LEU A 272 8.07 9.47 -3.60
N TYR A 273 8.01 10.68 -4.15
CA TYR A 273 8.04 11.91 -3.36
C TYR A 273 6.67 12.14 -2.73
N ALA A 274 6.57 11.97 -1.42
CA ALA A 274 5.36 12.27 -0.68
C ALA A 274 5.16 13.80 -0.58
N SER A 275 3.96 14.30 -0.89
CA SER A 275 3.67 15.74 -0.78
C SER A 275 2.20 16.05 -0.50
N TRP A 276 1.99 16.97 0.44
CA TRP A 276 0.70 17.53 0.87
C TRP A 276 0.63 19.05 0.66
N SER A 277 1.43 19.59 -0.26
CA SER A 277 1.53 21.03 -0.52
C SER A 277 0.26 21.66 -1.10
N GLY A 278 -0.69 20.88 -1.61
CA GLY A 278 -1.81 21.36 -2.44
C GLY A 278 -1.40 21.86 -3.84
N ARG A 279 -0.09 21.96 -4.11
CA ARG A 279 0.50 22.53 -5.32
C ARG A 279 1.33 21.48 -6.04
N TYR A 280 0.90 21.12 -7.25
CA TYR A 280 1.41 19.98 -8.02
C TYR A 280 1.66 20.34 -9.49
N GLU A 281 1.89 21.61 -9.82
CA GLU A 281 1.99 22.07 -11.20
C GLU A 281 3.22 21.55 -11.95
N ASP A 282 4.25 21.09 -11.23
CA ASP A 282 5.49 20.56 -11.80
C ASP A 282 5.44 19.05 -12.10
N ALA A 283 4.39 18.33 -11.67
CA ALA A 283 4.29 16.89 -11.83
C ALA A 283 2.85 16.35 -11.74
N THR A 284 2.68 15.03 -11.65
CA THR A 284 1.36 14.41 -11.49
C THR A 284 0.88 14.56 -10.05
N ALA A 285 -0.29 15.19 -9.87
CA ALA A 285 -0.91 15.32 -8.55
C ALA A 285 -1.27 13.94 -7.95
N PRO A 286 -1.17 13.74 -6.62
CA PRO A 286 -1.45 12.44 -6.00
C PRO A 286 -2.83 11.85 -6.33
N TYR A 287 -3.84 12.70 -6.47
CA TYR A 287 -5.22 12.29 -6.81
C TYR A 287 -5.44 11.95 -8.29
N ALA A 288 -4.47 12.21 -9.18
CA ALA A 288 -4.58 11.95 -10.61
C ALA A 288 -4.17 10.51 -11.01
N TRP A 289 -3.44 9.80 -10.14
CA TRP A 289 -2.99 8.43 -10.42
C TRP A 289 -4.13 7.42 -10.45
N ALA A 290 -4.36 6.75 -11.58
CA ALA A 290 -5.35 5.67 -11.70
C ALA A 290 -4.85 4.32 -11.16
N GLY A 291 -3.54 4.12 -11.13
CA GLY A 291 -2.92 2.87 -10.74
C GLY A 291 -1.42 2.97 -10.47
N SER A 292 -0.89 1.90 -9.89
CA SER A 292 0.52 1.75 -9.55
C SER A 292 1.46 1.55 -10.75
N PRO A 293 1.07 0.90 -11.86
CA PRO A 293 2.01 0.60 -12.93
C PRO A 293 2.63 1.84 -13.60
N SER A 294 1.89 2.94 -13.74
CA SER A 294 2.41 4.20 -14.30
C SER A 294 3.49 4.82 -13.42
N ILE A 295 3.31 4.78 -12.09
CA ILE A 295 4.30 5.22 -11.11
C ILE A 295 5.57 4.36 -11.22
N LEU A 296 5.42 3.04 -11.23
CA LEU A 296 6.56 2.12 -11.28
C LEU A 296 7.35 2.24 -12.60
N GLU A 297 6.69 2.54 -13.71
CA GLU A 297 7.35 2.77 -15.00
C GLU A 297 8.16 4.04 -15.02
N GLU A 298 7.60 5.13 -14.49
CA GLU A 298 8.36 6.37 -14.37
C GLU A 298 9.59 6.19 -13.47
N TYR A 299 9.43 5.50 -12.34
CA TYR A 299 10.54 5.20 -11.43
C TYR A 299 11.63 4.35 -12.11
N VAL A 300 11.27 3.24 -12.76
CA VAL A 300 12.23 2.36 -13.42
C VAL A 300 12.91 3.06 -14.60
N ARG A 301 12.18 3.87 -15.36
CA ARG A 301 12.71 4.61 -16.51
C ARG A 301 13.70 5.69 -16.09
N THR A 302 13.41 6.43 -15.02
CA THR A 302 14.20 7.60 -14.60
C THR A 302 15.25 7.28 -13.53
N ARG A 303 15.04 6.22 -12.75
CA ARG A 303 15.78 5.88 -11.53
C ARG A 303 15.80 7.02 -10.52
N LYS A 304 14.74 7.84 -10.51
CA LYS A 304 14.51 8.96 -9.59
C LYS A 304 13.15 8.80 -8.94
N GLY A 305 12.97 9.38 -7.76
CA GLY A 305 11.66 9.43 -7.12
C GLY A 305 10.62 10.08 -8.04
N VAL A 306 9.42 9.51 -8.05
CA VAL A 306 8.28 9.97 -8.84
C VAL A 306 7.49 10.97 -8.01
N LYS A 307 7.20 12.12 -8.61
CA LYS A 307 6.38 13.17 -8.00
C LYS A 307 4.93 13.06 -8.51
N TYR A 308 3.89 13.06 -7.66
CA TYR A 308 3.86 13.00 -6.19
C TYR A 308 2.98 11.85 -5.71
N GLY A 309 3.17 11.45 -4.45
CA GLY A 309 2.34 10.48 -3.73
C GLY A 309 1.79 11.04 -2.42
N GLN A 310 0.73 10.41 -1.92
CA GLN A 310 0.19 10.57 -0.57
C GLN A 310 -0.06 9.18 0.03
N CYS A 311 -0.56 9.07 1.27
CA CYS A 311 -0.60 7.80 2.01
C CYS A 311 -1.28 6.65 1.21
N TRP A 312 -2.42 6.91 0.56
CA TRP A 312 -3.10 5.89 -0.24
C TRP A 312 -2.32 5.47 -1.49
N THR A 313 -1.58 6.39 -2.12
CA THR A 313 -0.73 6.08 -3.28
C THR A 313 0.43 5.20 -2.85
N LEU A 314 1.07 5.53 -1.72
CA LEU A 314 2.17 4.76 -1.14
C LEU A 314 1.68 3.36 -0.74
N ALA A 315 0.59 3.25 0.03
CA ALA A 315 0.00 1.98 0.42
C ALA A 315 -0.38 1.10 -0.79
N ALA A 316 -0.92 1.70 -1.85
CA ALA A 316 -1.32 0.95 -3.03
C ALA A 316 -0.12 0.46 -3.87
N VAL A 317 0.95 1.26 -3.98
CA VAL A 317 2.21 0.82 -4.61
C VAL A 317 2.89 -0.27 -3.77
N ALA A 318 2.86 -0.18 -2.44
CA ALA A 318 3.40 -1.21 -1.56
C ALA A 318 2.65 -2.54 -1.75
N THR A 319 1.31 -2.46 -1.74
CA THR A 319 0.43 -3.61 -2.01
C THR A 319 0.73 -4.22 -3.37
N THR A 320 0.94 -3.41 -4.42
CA THR A 320 1.31 -3.89 -5.75
C THR A 320 2.61 -4.69 -5.73
N ILE A 321 3.67 -4.16 -5.11
CA ILE A 321 4.98 -4.84 -5.06
C ILE A 321 4.90 -6.13 -4.23
N LEU A 322 4.20 -6.12 -3.10
CA LEU A 322 4.00 -7.31 -2.26
C LEU A 322 3.25 -8.42 -3.03
N ARG A 323 2.13 -8.06 -3.68
CA ARG A 323 1.37 -8.98 -4.55
C ARG A 323 2.20 -9.52 -5.70
N THR A 324 3.00 -8.66 -6.33
CA THR A 324 3.93 -9.03 -7.41
C THR A 324 4.90 -10.10 -6.96
N LEU A 325 5.43 -10.00 -5.73
CA LEU A 325 6.36 -10.97 -5.14
C LEU A 325 5.67 -12.24 -4.61
N GLY A 326 4.33 -12.28 -4.59
CA GLY A 326 3.54 -13.40 -4.09
C GLY A 326 3.21 -13.33 -2.59
N ILE A 327 3.42 -12.20 -1.92
CA ILE A 327 2.97 -11.97 -0.55
C ILE A 327 1.52 -11.49 -0.61
N PRO A 328 0.54 -12.19 0.01
CA PRO A 328 -0.82 -11.71 0.05
C PRO A 328 -0.89 -10.36 0.78
N ALA A 329 -1.48 -9.36 0.14
CA ALA A 329 -1.50 -7.99 0.66
C ALA A 329 -2.81 -7.26 0.35
N ARG A 330 -3.18 -6.30 1.21
CA ARG A 330 -4.37 -5.43 1.02
C ARG A 330 -4.12 -4.03 1.56
N CYS A 331 -4.79 -3.02 0.99
CA CYS A 331 -4.83 -1.69 1.57
C CYS A 331 -5.88 -1.59 2.67
N VAL A 332 -5.58 -0.84 3.72
CA VAL A 332 -6.48 -0.60 4.85
C VAL A 332 -6.57 0.89 5.10
N THR A 333 -7.79 1.40 5.24
CA THR A 333 -8.06 2.80 5.62
C THR A 333 -8.47 2.87 7.08
N CYS A 334 -7.81 3.72 7.87
CA CYS A 334 -8.26 4.15 9.19
C CYS A 334 -8.84 5.57 9.12
N TYR A 335 -10.06 5.78 9.62
CA TYR A 335 -10.63 7.13 9.75
C TYR A 335 -10.22 7.79 11.07
N ARG A 336 -10.10 9.12 11.11
CA ARG A 336 -9.68 9.87 12.32
C ARG A 336 -8.35 9.36 12.90
N ALA A 337 -7.41 9.05 12.00
CA ALA A 337 -6.10 8.51 12.37
C ALA A 337 -5.24 9.60 13.01
N VAL A 338 -4.58 9.25 14.10
CA VAL A 338 -3.62 10.13 14.80
C VAL A 338 -2.22 9.85 14.28
N HIS A 339 -1.94 10.30 13.07
CA HIS A 339 -0.62 10.17 12.46
C HIS A 339 0.34 11.23 13.04
N ASP A 340 1.64 10.96 13.04
CA ASP A 340 2.71 11.86 13.53
C ASP A 340 2.63 12.26 15.02
N SER A 341 2.02 11.42 15.87
CA SER A 341 2.11 11.60 17.32
C SER A 341 3.43 11.02 17.87
N ASP A 342 4.03 11.72 18.83
CA ASP A 342 5.17 11.25 19.64
C ASP A 342 4.75 10.20 20.69
N TYR A 343 3.68 9.46 20.41
CA TYR A 343 2.96 8.59 21.35
C TYR A 343 2.50 9.28 22.62
N SER A 344 2.43 10.62 22.70
CA SER A 344 1.87 11.28 23.88
C SER A 344 0.34 11.11 23.91
N GLY A 345 -0.20 10.80 25.09
CA GLY A 345 -1.54 10.25 25.25
C GLY A 345 -2.72 11.11 24.74
N PRO A 346 -2.79 12.43 25.03
CA PRO A 346 -3.91 13.25 24.60
C PRO A 346 -3.65 13.96 23.26
N ILE A 347 -4.69 14.01 22.40
CA ILE A 347 -4.66 14.73 21.13
C ILE A 347 -5.32 16.09 21.31
N ASN A 348 -4.57 17.15 21.09
CA ASN A 348 -4.88 18.47 21.62
C ASN A 348 -5.52 19.37 20.57
N THR A 349 -6.52 20.14 20.99
CA THR A 349 -7.16 21.19 20.18
C THR A 349 -7.30 22.46 20.98
N HIS A 350 -6.75 23.56 20.47
CA HIS A 350 -6.57 24.80 21.18
C HIS A 350 -7.52 25.89 20.69
N TRP A 351 -8.00 26.68 21.64
CA TRP A 351 -8.97 27.74 21.41
C TRP A 351 -8.54 29.01 22.13
N SER A 352 -8.74 30.18 21.53
CA SER A 352 -8.52 31.46 22.20
C SER A 352 -9.59 31.75 23.26
N VAL A 353 -9.38 32.80 24.07
CA VAL A 353 -10.39 33.30 25.02
C VAL A 353 -11.69 33.74 24.32
N ASP A 354 -11.58 34.25 23.10
CA ASP A 354 -12.64 34.62 22.18
C ASP A 354 -13.12 33.43 21.30
N MET A 355 -12.83 32.20 21.73
CA MET A 355 -13.34 30.94 21.18
C MET A 355 -12.91 30.62 19.75
N ARG A 356 -11.88 31.30 19.22
CA ARG A 356 -11.33 31.01 17.88
C ARG A 356 -10.35 29.85 17.96
N PRO A 357 -10.29 28.97 16.95
CA PRO A 357 -9.31 27.89 16.93
C PRO A 357 -7.89 28.44 16.77
N LYS A 358 -6.94 27.82 17.48
CA LYS A 358 -5.49 28.07 17.36
C LYS A 358 -4.85 26.87 16.68
N THR A 359 -5.14 26.73 15.38
CA THR A 359 -4.81 25.53 14.58
C THR A 359 -3.32 25.28 14.43
N ASP A 360 -2.49 26.31 14.66
CA ASP A 360 -1.02 26.23 14.71
C ASP A 360 -0.51 25.45 15.93
N MET A 361 -1.34 25.28 16.96
CA MET A 361 -1.03 24.52 18.17
C MET A 361 -1.71 23.15 18.20
N ASP A 362 -2.61 22.85 17.27
CA ASP A 362 -3.40 21.61 17.26
C ASP A 362 -2.56 20.41 16.83
N ASP A 363 -2.83 19.26 17.46
CA ASP A 363 -2.36 17.99 16.92
C ASP A 363 -3.18 17.61 15.69
N ALA A 364 -2.51 17.11 14.65
CA ALA A 364 -3.13 16.76 13.39
C ALA A 364 -3.94 15.45 13.50
N ILE A 365 -5.26 15.54 13.30
CA ILE A 365 -6.12 14.36 13.14
C ILE A 365 -6.42 14.20 11.65
N TRP A 366 -5.92 13.13 11.07
CA TRP A 366 -6.14 12.83 9.67
C TRP A 366 -7.57 12.31 9.51
N ASN A 367 -8.33 12.89 8.59
CA ASN A 367 -9.68 12.41 8.26
C ASN A 367 -9.67 10.92 7.94
N TYR A 368 -8.66 10.52 7.18
CA TYR A 368 -8.32 9.14 6.91
C TYR A 368 -6.82 9.00 6.73
N HIS A 369 -6.31 7.81 7.02
CA HIS A 369 -4.97 7.36 6.71
C HIS A 369 -5.04 5.98 6.07
N VAL A 370 -4.12 5.67 5.15
CA VAL A 370 -4.12 4.40 4.40
C VAL A 370 -2.75 3.77 4.47
N TRP A 371 -2.68 2.52 4.92
CA TRP A 371 -1.48 1.69 4.94
C TRP A 371 -1.72 0.36 4.22
N ALA A 372 -0.68 -0.48 4.11
CA ALA A 372 -0.78 -1.83 3.58
C ALA A 372 -0.73 -2.87 4.71
N GLU A 373 -1.46 -3.97 4.57
CA GLU A 373 -1.27 -5.17 5.36
C GLU A 373 -0.68 -6.28 4.49
N ALA A 374 0.20 -7.08 5.07
CA ALA A 374 0.80 -8.25 4.46
C ALA A 374 0.55 -9.50 5.32
N TRP A 375 0.23 -10.64 4.70
CA TRP A 375 -0.04 -11.90 5.39
C TRP A 375 1.19 -12.81 5.43
N PHE A 376 1.67 -13.13 6.63
CA PHE A 376 2.68 -14.17 6.84
C PHE A 376 2.81 -14.61 8.30
N THR A 377 3.49 -15.73 8.52
CA THR A 377 3.91 -16.21 9.85
C THR A 377 5.08 -15.40 10.41
N ARG A 378 5.13 -15.23 11.73
CA ARG A 378 6.14 -14.49 12.49
C ARG A 378 7.00 -15.42 13.34
N SER A 379 7.82 -16.23 12.69
CA SER A 379 8.75 -17.15 13.37
C SER A 379 9.82 -16.43 14.22
N ASP A 380 9.99 -15.13 14.02
CA ASP A 380 10.84 -14.24 14.82
C ASP A 380 10.19 -13.81 16.14
N LEU A 381 8.88 -14.05 16.32
CA LEU A 381 8.10 -13.65 17.50
C LEU A 381 7.54 -14.86 18.26
N PRO A 382 7.03 -14.68 19.49
CA PRO A 382 6.25 -15.70 20.18
C PRO A 382 5.00 -16.14 19.39
N GLN A 383 4.49 -17.33 19.69
CA GLN A 383 3.28 -17.84 19.05
C GLN A 383 2.08 -16.90 19.24
N GLY A 384 1.29 -16.72 18.17
CA GLY A 384 0.05 -15.93 18.20
C GLY A 384 0.12 -14.59 17.46
N TYR A 385 1.23 -14.29 16.79
CA TYR A 385 1.41 -13.07 15.98
C TYR A 385 1.48 -13.33 14.47
N ASP A 386 1.17 -14.55 14.02
CA ASP A 386 1.00 -14.88 12.61
C ASP A 386 -0.23 -14.16 12.03
N GLY A 387 -0.25 -14.00 10.71
CA GLY A 387 -1.39 -13.46 9.97
C GLY A 387 -1.12 -12.06 9.43
N TRP A 388 -2.11 -11.17 9.51
CA TRP A 388 -1.99 -9.81 8.99
C TRP A 388 -0.99 -8.96 9.77
N GLN A 389 -0.08 -8.34 9.04
CA GLN A 389 0.93 -7.43 9.57
C GLN A 389 0.76 -6.07 8.90
N ALA A 390 0.55 -5.03 9.70
CA ALA A 390 0.43 -3.66 9.21
C ALA A 390 1.82 -3.09 8.87
N THR A 391 1.94 -2.49 7.70
CA THR A 391 3.15 -1.79 7.24
C THR A 391 2.74 -0.48 6.59
N ASP A 392 3.34 0.60 7.08
CA ASP A 392 3.02 1.94 6.62
C ASP A 392 4.22 2.56 5.90
N PRO A 393 4.15 2.68 4.56
CA PRO A 393 5.19 3.34 3.77
C PRO A 393 5.11 4.87 3.83
N THR A 394 4.14 5.45 4.52
CA THR A 394 4.00 6.90 4.66
C THR A 394 5.17 7.45 5.48
N PRO A 395 5.85 8.51 5.04
CA PRO A 395 6.92 9.13 5.81
C PRO A 395 6.48 9.44 7.24
N MET A 396 7.12 8.79 8.21
CA MET A 396 6.99 9.07 9.63
C MET A 396 8.35 8.79 10.28
N GLU A 397 8.76 9.59 11.28
CA GLU A 397 10.01 9.39 12.02
C GLU A 397 9.88 8.22 13.01
N CYS A 398 9.59 7.02 12.50
CA CYS A 398 9.25 5.91 13.37
C CYS A 398 10.47 5.36 14.11
N SER A 399 11.60 5.19 13.42
CA SER A 399 12.69 4.35 13.92
C SER A 399 14.03 5.08 13.96
N GLU A 400 14.35 5.77 15.06
CA GLU A 400 15.70 6.29 15.36
C GLU A 400 16.42 6.95 14.16
N GLY A 401 15.68 7.71 13.32
CA GLY A 401 16.20 8.36 12.11
C GLY A 401 16.08 7.57 10.79
N VAL A 402 15.28 6.50 10.74
CA VAL A 402 14.91 5.75 9.52
C VAL A 402 13.40 5.83 9.30
N MET A 403 13.00 6.25 8.09
CA MET A 403 11.60 6.42 7.67
C MET A 403 11.02 5.07 7.19
N THR A 404 10.64 4.21 8.13
CA THR A 404 9.96 2.92 7.86
C THR A 404 9.06 2.53 9.03
N CYS A 405 7.89 1.97 8.75
CA CYS A 405 6.94 1.51 9.77
C CYS A 405 6.45 0.09 9.49
N GLY A 406 6.66 -0.81 10.46
CA GLY A 406 6.22 -2.20 10.41
C GLY A 406 7.24 -3.14 9.73
N PRO A 407 6.90 -4.44 9.60
CA PRO A 407 5.58 -5.04 9.78
C PRO A 407 5.21 -5.27 11.26
N ALA A 408 4.15 -4.60 11.72
CA ALA A 408 3.58 -4.74 13.06
C ALA A 408 2.42 -5.77 13.03
N PRO A 409 2.42 -6.82 13.88
CA PRO A 409 1.30 -7.76 13.90
C PRO A 409 0.00 -7.05 14.29
N VAL A 410 -1.06 -7.19 13.49
CA VAL A 410 -2.38 -6.60 13.80
C VAL A 410 -2.90 -7.10 15.15
N THR A 411 -2.63 -8.37 15.48
CA THR A 411 -2.92 -8.95 16.80
C THR A 411 -2.18 -8.25 17.95
N ALA A 412 -0.93 -7.81 17.73
CA ALA A 412 -0.16 -7.09 18.76
C ALA A 412 -0.72 -5.68 18.99
N ILE A 413 -1.19 -5.02 17.92
CA ILE A 413 -1.88 -3.74 18.00
C ILE A 413 -3.17 -3.90 18.82
N LEU A 414 -4.03 -4.87 18.47
CA LEU A 414 -5.27 -5.16 19.22
C LEU A 414 -5.04 -5.40 20.71
N ARG A 415 -4.02 -6.18 21.05
CA ARG A 415 -3.71 -6.56 22.44
C ARG A 415 -2.96 -5.48 23.22
N GLY A 416 -2.51 -4.41 22.58
CA GLY A 416 -1.64 -3.41 23.21
C GLY A 416 -0.29 -3.97 23.62
N ASP A 417 0.23 -4.97 22.88
CA ASP A 417 1.53 -5.60 23.13
C ASP A 417 2.65 -4.78 22.46
N LEU A 418 2.84 -3.55 22.95
CA LEU A 418 3.65 -2.51 22.29
C LEU A 418 5.15 -2.86 22.12
N HIS A 419 5.63 -3.89 22.79
CA HIS A 419 7.00 -4.41 22.73
C HIS A 419 7.20 -5.46 21.63
N ILE A 420 6.11 -5.88 20.97
CA ILE A 420 6.14 -6.91 19.92
C ILE A 420 6.36 -6.29 18.55
N GLY A 421 7.08 -7.01 17.70
CA GLY A 421 7.24 -6.68 16.30
C GLY A 421 8.24 -5.55 16.04
N PHE A 422 7.95 -4.80 14.97
CA PHE A 422 8.56 -3.50 14.68
C PHE A 422 7.44 -2.45 14.70
N GLU A 423 7.71 -1.28 15.31
CA GLU A 423 6.84 -0.09 15.30
C GLU A 423 5.36 -0.27 15.76
N THR A 424 5.00 -1.35 16.45
CA THR A 424 3.64 -1.59 16.99
C THR A 424 3.09 -0.43 17.82
N LYS A 425 3.96 0.24 18.59
CA LYS A 425 3.58 1.44 19.35
C LYS A 425 3.05 2.59 18.48
N TYR A 426 3.54 2.76 17.25
CA TYR A 426 3.06 3.84 16.36
C TYR A 426 1.67 3.50 15.85
N MET A 427 1.53 2.32 15.27
CA MET A 427 0.24 1.84 14.77
C MET A 427 -0.82 1.81 15.89
N PHE A 428 -0.42 1.53 17.13
CA PHE A 428 -1.31 1.60 18.28
C PHE A 428 -1.72 3.05 18.61
N ALA A 429 -0.77 3.99 18.68
CA ALA A 429 -1.05 5.39 18.97
C ALA A 429 -1.97 6.04 17.93
N GLU A 430 -1.86 5.66 16.65
CA GLU A 430 -2.76 6.13 15.58
C GLU A 430 -4.24 5.82 15.84
N LEU A 431 -4.51 4.77 16.61
CA LEU A 431 -5.85 4.22 16.86
C LEU A 431 -6.37 4.53 18.27
N HIS A 432 -5.46 4.84 19.18
CA HIS A 432 -5.74 4.93 20.60
C HIS A 432 -5.23 6.28 21.14
N GLY A 433 -6.07 7.30 21.02
CA GLY A 433 -5.88 8.60 21.66
C GLY A 433 -7.17 9.13 22.26
N GLY A 434 -7.04 10.05 23.22
CA GLY A 434 -8.17 10.81 23.76
C GLY A 434 -8.05 12.27 23.38
N ARG A 435 -9.05 12.84 22.69
CA ARG A 435 -9.03 14.26 22.34
C ARG A 435 -9.23 15.13 23.58
N VAL A 436 -8.40 16.16 23.73
CA VAL A 436 -8.50 17.19 24.77
C VAL A 436 -8.61 18.56 24.12
N HIS A 437 -9.56 19.37 24.59
CA HIS A 437 -9.71 20.76 24.18
C HIS A 437 -9.15 21.69 25.26
N TRP A 438 -8.39 22.69 24.82
CA TRP A 438 -7.67 23.65 25.64
C TRP A 438 -8.09 25.07 25.33
N GLN A 439 -8.31 25.88 26.36
CA GLN A 439 -8.46 27.33 26.22
C GLN A 439 -7.13 28.00 26.54
N VAL A 440 -6.66 28.88 25.64
CA VAL A 440 -5.37 29.57 25.73
C VAL A 440 -5.62 31.06 25.92
N ASP A 441 -5.08 31.61 27.01
CA ASP A 441 -5.19 33.03 27.32
C ASP A 441 -4.14 33.89 26.58
N THR A 442 -4.18 35.21 26.83
CA THR A 442 -3.27 36.18 26.21
C THR A 442 -1.84 36.12 26.77
N GLU A 443 -1.65 35.50 27.93
CA GLU A 443 -0.34 35.30 28.55
C GLU A 443 0.28 33.95 28.17
N GLY A 444 -0.50 33.08 27.51
CA GLY A 444 -0.09 31.74 27.08
C GLY A 444 -0.42 30.64 28.09
N ASN A 445 -1.15 30.95 29.17
CA ASN A 445 -1.63 29.92 30.09
C ASN A 445 -2.72 29.08 29.40
N MET A 446 -2.75 27.78 29.70
CA MET A 446 -3.65 26.82 29.06
C MET A 446 -4.53 26.10 30.08
N GLU A 447 -5.82 26.01 29.77
CA GLU A 447 -6.84 25.37 30.60
C GLU A 447 -7.53 24.24 29.81
N ALA A 448 -7.36 22.97 30.22
CA ALA A 448 -8.06 21.84 29.61
C ALA A 448 -9.51 21.77 30.15
N PHE A 449 -10.51 21.70 29.26
CA PHE A 449 -11.92 21.80 29.68
C PHE A 449 -12.86 20.72 29.10
N ILE A 450 -12.45 20.00 28.06
CA ILE A 450 -13.14 18.82 27.53
C ILE A 450 -12.07 17.78 27.22
N GLY A 451 -12.25 16.53 27.63
CA GLY A 451 -11.28 15.46 27.39
C GLY A 451 -11.93 14.08 27.23
N GLY A 452 -11.15 13.11 26.75
CA GLY A 452 -11.54 11.70 26.77
C GLY A 452 -12.44 11.23 25.63
N ARG A 453 -12.70 12.06 24.61
CA ARG A 453 -13.39 11.60 23.39
C ARG A 453 -12.41 10.76 22.56
N PRO A 454 -12.72 9.50 22.23
CA PRO A 454 -11.80 8.68 21.47
C PRO A 454 -11.55 9.24 20.08
N VAL A 455 -10.28 9.23 19.68
CA VAL A 455 -9.83 9.33 18.29
C VAL A 455 -9.50 7.92 17.78
N GLY A 456 -9.29 7.77 16.47
CA GLY A 456 -9.32 6.45 15.82
C GLY A 456 -10.77 6.01 15.57
N GLY A 457 -11.17 5.99 14.30
CA GLY A 457 -12.52 5.71 13.84
C GLY A 457 -12.68 4.29 13.30
N ALA A 458 -13.53 4.15 12.29
CA ALA A 458 -13.71 2.91 11.56
C ALA A 458 -12.44 2.56 10.76
N ILE A 459 -12.21 1.26 10.56
CA ILE A 459 -11.11 0.73 9.75
C ILE A 459 -11.72 -0.13 8.66
N SER A 460 -11.33 0.13 7.41
CA SER A 460 -12.00 -0.42 6.23
C SER A 460 -11.01 -1.01 5.24
N THR A 461 -11.40 -2.11 4.62
CA THR A 461 -10.70 -2.70 3.47
C THR A 461 -11.71 -3.22 2.44
N LYS A 462 -11.21 -3.69 1.29
CA LYS A 462 -12.05 -4.29 0.25
C LYS A 462 -12.43 -5.71 0.67
N LYS A 463 -13.72 -6.00 0.63
CA LYS A 463 -14.24 -7.34 0.93
C LYS A 463 -13.77 -8.36 -0.10
N VAL A 464 -13.38 -9.55 0.37
CA VAL A 464 -13.02 -10.69 -0.49
C VAL A 464 -14.14 -11.00 -1.48
N GLY A 465 -13.80 -11.05 -2.78
CA GLY A 465 -14.73 -11.42 -3.84
C GLY A 465 -15.85 -10.42 -4.13
N ALA A 466 -15.81 -9.21 -3.54
CA ALA A 466 -16.82 -8.18 -3.76
C ALA A 466 -16.20 -6.78 -3.87
N ILE A 467 -16.94 -5.82 -4.44
CA ILE A 467 -16.56 -4.40 -4.48
C ILE A 467 -16.98 -3.63 -3.21
N ALA A 468 -17.64 -4.32 -2.27
CA ALA A 468 -18.17 -3.72 -1.05
C ALA A 468 -17.09 -3.51 0.02
N ARG A 469 -17.40 -2.64 0.98
CA ARG A 469 -16.58 -2.39 2.17
C ARG A 469 -16.63 -3.58 3.11
N GLU A 470 -15.48 -3.94 3.64
CA GLU A 470 -15.35 -4.78 4.84
C GLU A 470 -14.85 -3.90 5.98
N ASP A 471 -15.54 -3.99 7.12
CA ASP A 471 -15.15 -3.30 8.35
C ASP A 471 -14.23 -4.23 9.16
N VAL A 472 -12.99 -3.80 9.38
CA VAL A 472 -11.98 -4.58 10.11
C VAL A 472 -11.58 -3.91 11.42
N THR A 473 -12.39 -2.97 11.94
CA THR A 473 -12.10 -2.27 13.20
C THR A 473 -11.85 -3.21 14.36
N SER A 474 -12.63 -4.30 14.47
CA SER A 474 -12.49 -5.27 15.56
C SER A 474 -11.18 -6.07 15.51
N ALA A 475 -10.47 -6.08 14.37
CA ALA A 475 -9.15 -6.70 14.26
C ALA A 475 -8.06 -5.86 14.94
N TYR A 476 -8.30 -4.57 15.11
CA TYR A 476 -7.32 -3.59 15.58
C TYR A 476 -7.63 -3.03 16.97
N ARG A 477 -8.91 -2.98 17.36
CA ARG A 477 -9.33 -2.43 18.66
C ARG A 477 -10.50 -3.18 19.26
N TYR A 478 -10.52 -3.23 20.58
CA TYR A 478 -11.68 -3.70 21.34
C TYR A 478 -12.83 -2.68 21.26
N PRO A 479 -14.09 -3.13 21.45
CA PRO A 479 -15.25 -2.24 21.51
C PRO A 479 -15.08 -1.14 22.55
N GLU A 480 -15.54 0.06 22.23
CA GLU A 480 -15.47 1.20 23.13
C GLU A 480 -16.25 0.95 24.43
N GLY A 481 -15.64 1.27 25.57
CA GLY A 481 -16.20 1.05 26.90
C GLY A 481 -16.00 -0.35 27.48
N SER A 482 -15.49 -1.31 26.70
CA SER A 482 -15.19 -2.67 27.17
C SER A 482 -14.07 -2.72 28.22
N SER A 483 -14.04 -3.78 29.03
CA SER A 483 -12.96 -4.05 30.00
C SER A 483 -11.60 -4.17 29.32
N GLU A 484 -11.57 -4.83 28.17
CA GLU A 484 -10.38 -5.12 27.38
C GLU A 484 -9.79 -3.83 26.80
N GLN A 485 -10.65 -2.94 26.27
CA GLN A 485 -10.21 -1.62 25.81
C GLN A 485 -9.55 -0.83 26.94
N LYS A 486 -10.16 -0.80 28.13
CA LYS A 486 -9.61 -0.09 29.29
C LYS A 486 -8.26 -0.68 29.69
N GLU A 487 -8.16 -2.00 29.76
CA GLU A 487 -6.93 -2.68 30.14
C GLU A 487 -5.76 -2.38 29.19
N VAL A 488 -5.99 -2.45 27.87
CA VAL A 488 -4.93 -2.16 26.89
C VAL A 488 -4.51 -0.70 26.89
N VAL A 489 -5.46 0.23 27.06
CA VAL A 489 -5.18 1.68 27.16
C VAL A 489 -4.42 2.01 28.44
N GLU A 490 -4.79 1.44 29.59
CA GLU A 490 -4.07 1.61 30.85
C GLU A 490 -2.64 1.05 30.76
N ARG A 491 -2.48 -0.11 30.11
CA ARG A 491 -1.16 -0.71 29.90
C ARG A 491 -0.29 0.17 28.99
N ALA A 492 -0.84 0.63 27.88
CA ALA A 492 -0.16 1.55 26.96
C ALA A 492 0.22 2.86 27.66
N SER A 493 -0.69 3.45 28.43
CA SER A 493 -0.44 4.65 29.24
C SER A 493 0.75 4.49 30.17
N ARG A 494 0.87 3.35 30.86
CA ARG A 494 2.03 3.07 31.73
C ARG A 494 3.33 2.89 30.94
N LEU A 495 3.29 2.20 29.81
CA LEU A 495 4.48 1.92 28.98
C LEU A 495 5.00 3.17 28.26
N CYS A 496 4.10 4.01 27.78
CA CYS A 496 4.41 5.22 27.01
C CYS A 496 4.46 6.49 27.88
N GLY A 497 4.13 6.40 29.18
CA GLY A 497 4.16 7.53 30.10
C GLY A 497 3.10 8.60 29.79
N TRP A 498 1.92 8.19 29.32
CA TRP A 498 0.84 9.13 28.98
C TRP A 498 0.39 9.93 30.19
N LYS A 499 0.32 11.25 30.03
CA LYS A 499 -0.21 12.17 31.04
C LYS A 499 -1.39 12.90 30.46
N TYR A 500 -2.57 12.66 31.03
CA TYR A 500 -3.75 13.45 30.74
C TYR A 500 -3.79 14.64 31.71
N PRO A 501 -4.18 15.83 31.24
CA PRO A 501 -4.34 16.99 32.10
C PRO A 501 -5.56 16.85 33.00
N ASP A 502 -5.54 17.55 34.13
CA ASP A 502 -6.73 17.74 34.95
C ASP A 502 -7.72 18.61 34.17
N LEU A 503 -8.94 18.09 33.97
CA LEU A 503 -10.01 18.81 33.27
C LEU A 503 -10.70 19.76 34.24
N THR A 504 -10.91 21.01 33.82
CA THR A 504 -11.80 21.92 34.53
C THR A 504 -13.22 21.39 34.50
N VAL A 505 -13.70 20.92 35.64
CA VAL A 505 -15.06 20.39 35.77
C VAL A 505 -16.05 21.55 35.78
N THR A 506 -17.00 21.54 34.85
CA THR A 506 -18.16 22.42 34.92
C THR A 506 -19.16 21.83 35.92
N ALA A 507 -19.64 22.64 36.88
CA ALA A 507 -20.54 22.17 37.92
C ALA A 507 -21.96 21.80 37.45
N LYS A 508 -22.38 22.28 36.27
CA LYS A 508 -23.74 22.09 35.72
C LYS A 508 -23.74 21.95 34.20
N GLU A 509 -24.49 20.98 33.70
CA GLU A 509 -24.76 20.76 32.27
C GLU A 509 -26.22 21.12 31.96
N ASP A 510 -26.50 22.42 31.85
CA ASP A 510 -27.87 22.92 31.69
C ASP A 510 -28.37 22.84 30.23
N ILE A 511 -27.43 22.87 29.27
CA ILE A 511 -27.73 22.91 27.83
C ILE A 511 -27.30 21.61 27.15
N GLU A 512 -28.19 21.00 26.38
CA GLU A 512 -27.88 19.92 25.44
C GLU A 512 -27.47 20.52 24.08
N PHE A 513 -26.31 20.12 23.56
CA PHE A 513 -25.79 20.60 22.27
C PHE A 513 -25.86 19.50 21.21
N LYS A 514 -26.29 19.85 20.00
CA LYS A 514 -26.27 18.94 18.84
C LYS A 514 -25.82 19.69 17.58
N LEU A 515 -24.78 19.20 16.93
CA LEU A 515 -24.33 19.71 15.64
C LEU A 515 -24.97 18.89 14.50
N GLU A 516 -25.59 19.55 13.54
CA GLU A 516 -26.27 18.92 12.41
C GLU A 516 -25.99 19.67 11.10
N GLY A 517 -26.30 19.01 9.98
CA GLY A 517 -26.17 19.58 8.64
C GLY A 517 -25.01 18.99 7.86
N GLY A 518 -24.66 19.63 6.75
CA GLY A 518 -23.61 19.17 5.84
C GLY A 518 -23.74 19.74 4.43
N PRO A 519 -22.96 19.22 3.49
CA PRO A 519 -23.02 19.60 2.08
C PRO A 519 -24.26 19.03 1.40
N ASP A 520 -24.89 19.82 0.54
CA ASP A 520 -25.87 19.34 -0.42
C ASP A 520 -25.21 18.93 -1.76
N LYS A 521 -26.04 18.49 -2.72
CA LYS A 521 -25.57 18.05 -4.04
C LYS A 521 -24.94 19.16 -4.88
N ASN A 522 -25.33 20.42 -4.63
CA ASN A 522 -24.84 21.60 -5.34
C ASN A 522 -23.52 22.11 -4.75
N GLY A 523 -23.08 21.53 -3.63
CA GLY A 523 -21.88 21.93 -2.91
C GLY A 523 -22.11 23.09 -1.94
N ASP A 524 -23.36 23.47 -1.68
CA ASP A 524 -23.65 24.40 -0.57
C ASP A 524 -23.54 23.63 0.75
N ILE A 525 -22.96 24.25 1.78
CA ILE A 525 -22.80 23.65 3.11
C ILE A 525 -23.62 24.44 4.10
N ARG A 526 -24.49 23.75 4.84
CA ARG A 526 -25.23 24.32 5.97
C ARG A 526 -24.94 23.52 7.23
N ILE A 527 -24.44 24.20 8.26
CA ILE A 527 -24.12 23.61 9.57
C ILE A 527 -24.95 24.34 10.62
N THR A 528 -25.62 23.59 11.49
CA THR A 528 -26.50 24.12 12.53
C THR A 528 -26.12 23.56 13.89
N LEU A 529 -25.82 24.42 14.85
CA LEU A 529 -25.69 24.06 16.26
C LEU A 529 -27.05 24.27 16.93
N ARG A 530 -27.70 23.19 17.34
CA ARG A 530 -28.89 23.21 18.19
C ARG A 530 -28.48 23.24 19.65
N MET A 531 -29.16 24.09 20.42
CA MET A 531 -28.94 24.28 21.85
C MET A 531 -30.28 24.19 22.55
N ARG A 532 -30.48 23.12 23.33
CA ARG A 532 -31.71 22.92 24.10
C ARG A 532 -31.45 23.21 25.57
N ASN A 533 -32.15 24.20 26.10
CA ASN A 533 -32.15 24.49 27.53
C ASN A 533 -33.00 23.45 28.26
N THR A 534 -32.42 22.74 29.21
CA THR A 534 -33.11 21.68 29.97
C THR A 534 -33.68 22.17 31.30
N VAL A 535 -33.27 23.36 31.74
CA VAL A 535 -33.60 23.92 33.06
C VAL A 535 -34.68 25.00 33.00
N GLY A 536 -35.13 25.44 34.18
CA GLY A 536 -36.25 26.38 34.35
C GLY A 536 -35.85 27.86 34.28
N GLU A 537 -34.55 28.15 34.21
CA GLU A 537 -34.02 29.51 34.10
C GLU A 537 -33.47 29.78 32.70
N GLY A 538 -33.49 31.06 32.28
CA GLY A 538 -32.88 31.47 31.02
C GLY A 538 -31.36 31.36 31.05
N ARG A 539 -30.73 31.13 29.90
CA ARG A 539 -29.27 31.08 29.73
C ARG A 539 -28.82 31.96 28.58
N ILE A 540 -27.58 32.41 28.62
CA ILE A 540 -26.95 33.11 27.49
C ILE A 540 -25.79 32.26 26.97
N ALA A 541 -25.88 31.86 25.71
CA ALA A 541 -24.84 31.12 25.01
C ALA A 541 -24.02 32.03 24.10
N ASP A 542 -22.73 32.11 24.35
CA ASP A 542 -21.75 32.68 23.43
C ASP A 542 -21.32 31.57 22.46
N VAL A 543 -21.49 31.78 21.15
CA VAL A 543 -21.24 30.75 20.13
C VAL A 543 -20.25 31.28 19.08
N TYR A 544 -19.23 30.48 18.79
CA TYR A 544 -18.35 30.61 17.63
C TYR A 544 -18.56 29.42 16.68
N MET A 545 -18.72 29.70 15.39
CA MET A 545 -18.71 28.72 14.31
C MET A 545 -17.77 29.21 13.22
N GLY A 546 -16.66 28.52 12.99
CA GLY A 546 -15.71 28.76 11.91
C GLY A 546 -15.74 27.62 10.91
N ALA A 547 -15.69 27.94 9.62
CA ALA A 547 -15.53 26.97 8.55
C ALA A 547 -14.20 27.23 7.84
N LEU A 548 -13.30 26.24 7.89
CA LEU A 548 -11.92 26.34 7.43
C LEU A 548 -11.69 25.34 6.29
N SER A 549 -10.84 25.69 5.33
CA SER A 549 -10.26 24.77 4.33
C SER A 549 -9.15 23.98 5.01
N VAL A 550 -9.25 22.65 5.01
CA VAL A 550 -8.33 21.75 5.71
C VAL A 550 -7.96 20.58 4.80
N PHE A 551 -6.68 20.24 4.71
CA PHE A 551 -6.23 19.05 3.98
C PHE A 551 -6.66 17.79 4.71
N TYR A 552 -6.74 16.64 4.03
CA TYR A 552 -7.19 15.39 4.69
C TYR A 552 -6.30 14.97 5.88
N THR A 553 -5.10 15.53 6.00
CA THR A 553 -4.17 15.38 7.13
C THR A 553 -4.56 16.16 8.38
N GLY A 554 -5.56 17.04 8.31
CA GLY A 554 -5.94 17.94 9.41
C GLY A 554 -5.21 19.30 9.38
N VAL A 555 -4.24 19.48 8.48
CA VAL A 555 -3.53 20.77 8.32
C VAL A 555 -4.47 21.82 7.73
N THR A 556 -4.60 22.95 8.42
CA THR A 556 -5.44 24.07 7.99
C THR A 556 -4.75 24.90 6.92
N ALA A 557 -5.48 25.23 5.85
CA ALA A 557 -5.06 26.14 4.80
C ALA A 557 -5.60 27.56 5.05
N ASP A 558 -6.93 27.74 5.08
CA ASP A 558 -7.57 29.06 5.09
C ASP A 558 -8.89 29.09 5.91
N GLU A 559 -9.20 30.22 6.57
CA GLU A 559 -10.53 30.47 7.15
C GLU A 559 -11.49 30.96 6.04
N LEU A 560 -12.52 30.16 5.72
CA LEU A 560 -13.46 30.45 4.64
C LEU A 560 -14.60 31.35 5.09
N LYS A 561 -15.13 31.11 6.29
CA LYS A 561 -16.23 31.89 6.89
C LYS A 561 -16.27 31.69 8.39
N ARG A 562 -16.75 32.71 9.10
CA ARG A 562 -17.03 32.63 10.54
C ARG A 562 -18.34 33.32 10.93
N VAL A 563 -18.96 32.80 11.98
CA VAL A 563 -20.14 33.36 12.64
C VAL A 563 -19.88 33.38 14.14
N THR A 564 -20.13 34.53 14.78
CA THR A 564 -20.10 34.68 16.23
C THR A 564 -21.44 35.23 16.67
N SER A 565 -22.03 34.68 17.71
CA SER A 565 -23.38 35.05 18.15
C SER A 565 -23.55 34.91 19.65
N ASN A 566 -24.41 35.76 20.23
CA ASN A 566 -24.90 35.62 21.59
C ASN A 566 -26.38 35.23 21.51
N VAL A 567 -26.72 34.04 22.01
CA VAL A 567 -28.06 33.47 21.89
C VAL A 567 -28.71 33.45 23.27
N LEU A 568 -29.85 34.13 23.41
CA LEU A 568 -30.71 34.00 24.58
C LEU A 568 -31.47 32.68 24.47
N LEU A 569 -31.37 31.85 25.50
CA LEU A 569 -32.03 30.55 25.59
C LEU A 569 -33.11 30.62 26.65
N ASP A 570 -34.37 30.68 26.20
CA ASP A 570 -35.52 30.67 27.11
C ASP A 570 -35.59 29.35 27.90
N PRO A 571 -36.19 29.36 29.10
CA PRO A 571 -36.42 28.16 29.89
C PRO A 571 -37.07 27.03 29.08
N LYS A 572 -36.52 25.82 29.15
CA LYS A 572 -37.04 24.63 28.44
C LYS A 572 -37.25 24.78 26.93
N ALA A 573 -36.60 25.75 26.29
CA ALA A 573 -36.69 26.01 24.86
C ALA A 573 -35.44 25.53 24.10
N GLU A 574 -35.56 25.46 22.77
CA GLU A 574 -34.45 25.17 21.85
C GLU A 574 -34.24 26.37 20.93
N ASN A 575 -32.99 26.81 20.78
CA ASN A 575 -32.57 27.78 19.76
C ASN A 575 -31.35 27.26 19.00
N ASN A 576 -31.14 27.83 17.81
CA ASN A 576 -30.11 27.36 16.87
C ASN A 576 -29.20 28.50 16.43
N CYS A 577 -27.92 28.17 16.20
CA CYS A 577 -26.99 29.02 15.46
C CYS A 577 -26.61 28.32 14.14
N MET A 578 -26.52 29.06 13.04
CA MET A 578 -26.33 28.49 11.70
C MET A 578 -25.17 29.16 10.97
N LEU A 579 -24.36 28.34 10.31
CA LEU A 579 -23.33 28.74 9.36
C LEU A 579 -23.68 28.17 7.99
N GLU A 580 -23.85 29.04 6.99
CA GLU A 580 -24.12 28.66 5.60
C GLU A 580 -22.99 29.14 4.68
N LEU A 581 -22.50 28.27 3.81
CA LEU A 581 -21.48 28.53 2.79
C LEU A 581 -22.07 28.17 1.43
N LYS A 582 -22.13 29.12 0.50
CA LYS A 582 -22.48 28.82 -0.90
C LYS A 582 -21.27 28.23 -1.62
N CYS A 583 -21.47 27.25 -2.49
CA CYS A 583 -20.38 26.62 -3.23
C CYS A 583 -19.51 27.67 -3.95
N ALA A 584 -20.15 28.64 -4.60
CA ALA A 584 -19.51 29.77 -5.28
C ALA A 584 -18.64 30.65 -4.37
N ASP A 585 -18.89 30.68 -3.06
CA ASP A 585 -18.16 31.55 -2.13
C ASP A 585 -16.82 30.95 -1.70
N TYR A 586 -16.64 29.63 -1.79
CA TYR A 586 -15.49 28.94 -1.20
C TYR A 586 -14.76 27.96 -2.11
N ILE A 587 -15.40 27.39 -3.13
CA ILE A 587 -14.82 26.27 -3.91
C ILE A 587 -13.50 26.65 -4.60
N ASP A 588 -13.39 27.89 -5.07
CA ASP A 588 -12.19 28.44 -5.72
C ASP A 588 -11.19 29.07 -4.73
N LYS A 589 -11.55 29.16 -3.44
CA LYS A 589 -10.69 29.70 -2.38
C LYS A 589 -9.98 28.59 -1.58
N LYS A 590 -10.31 27.34 -1.85
CA LYS A 590 -9.71 26.18 -1.22
C LYS A 590 -8.86 25.42 -2.23
N ASP A 591 -7.85 24.69 -1.77
CA ASP A 591 -7.17 23.71 -2.60
C ASP A 591 -8.12 22.59 -3.06
N CYS A 592 -7.87 22.02 -4.23
CA CYS A 592 -8.76 21.03 -4.83
C CYS A 592 -8.95 19.79 -3.95
N ASP A 593 -7.86 19.34 -3.31
CA ASP A 593 -7.80 18.18 -2.42
C ASP A 593 -8.10 18.47 -0.93
N SER A 594 -8.38 19.73 -0.58
CA SER A 594 -8.87 20.10 0.75
C SER A 594 -10.39 19.94 0.88
N HIS A 595 -10.87 19.90 2.12
CA HIS A 595 -12.28 19.84 2.48
C HIS A 595 -12.63 20.96 3.48
N VAL A 596 -13.92 21.13 3.76
CA VAL A 596 -14.38 22.12 4.73
C VAL A 596 -14.50 21.49 6.10
N THR A 597 -13.81 22.05 7.10
CA THR A 597 -13.88 21.60 8.49
C THR A 597 -14.47 22.69 9.35
N ALA A 598 -15.50 22.35 10.10
CA ALA A 598 -16.15 23.27 11.03
C ALA A 598 -15.51 23.17 12.41
N TYR A 599 -15.07 24.30 12.94
CA TYR A 599 -14.67 24.49 14.32
C TYR A 599 -15.81 25.20 15.05
N VAL A 600 -16.43 24.51 16.01
CA VAL A 600 -17.60 25.03 16.74
C VAL A 600 -17.31 25.00 18.23
N MET A 601 -17.46 26.16 18.87
CA MET A 601 -17.36 26.32 20.31
C MET A 601 -18.56 27.10 20.84
N ALA A 602 -19.13 26.66 21.96
CA ALA A 602 -20.15 27.42 22.69
C ALA A 602 -19.82 27.46 24.19
N LYS A 603 -20.10 28.58 24.84
CA LYS A 603 -19.91 28.79 26.27
C LYS A 603 -21.15 29.42 26.89
N ILE A 604 -21.66 28.82 27.96
CA ILE A 604 -22.79 29.33 28.74
C ILE A 604 -22.27 30.26 29.82
N ARG A 605 -22.73 31.52 29.82
CA ARG A 605 -22.18 32.56 30.71
C ARG A 605 -22.42 32.27 32.18
N GLU A 606 -23.60 31.76 32.52
CA GLU A 606 -24.05 31.60 33.91
C GLU A 606 -23.40 30.40 34.60
N THR A 607 -23.11 29.32 33.86
CA THR A 607 -22.58 28.07 34.42
C THR A 607 -21.13 27.81 34.06
N GLY A 608 -20.62 28.49 33.04
CA GLY A 608 -19.32 28.17 32.45
C GLY A 608 -19.32 26.91 31.59
N GLN A 609 -20.48 26.27 31.35
CA GLN A 609 -20.59 25.06 30.53
C GLN A 609 -20.05 25.33 29.12
N ARG A 610 -19.15 24.47 28.65
CA ARG A 610 -18.53 24.58 27.33
C ARG A 610 -18.90 23.40 26.45
N PHE A 611 -19.11 23.67 25.18
CA PHE A 611 -19.18 22.70 24.10
C PHE A 611 -18.10 23.03 23.09
N ALA A 612 -17.37 22.03 22.61
CA ALA A 612 -16.43 22.19 21.51
C ALA A 612 -16.46 20.95 20.62
N THR A 613 -16.38 21.16 19.31
CA THR A 613 -16.24 20.09 18.33
C THR A 613 -15.56 20.58 17.07
N VAL A 614 -14.89 19.66 16.38
CA VAL A 614 -14.30 19.89 15.07
C VAL A 614 -14.74 18.75 14.17
N GLN A 615 -15.36 19.08 13.04
CA GLN A 615 -15.97 18.10 12.15
C GLN A 615 -15.73 18.45 10.69
N SER A 616 -15.26 17.47 9.94
CA SER A 616 -14.95 17.57 8.52
C SER A 616 -16.18 17.26 7.66
N TYR A 617 -16.38 18.03 6.60
CA TYR A 617 -17.50 17.90 5.66
C TYR A 617 -16.97 17.66 4.25
N CYS A 618 -17.19 16.45 3.74
CA CYS A 618 -16.81 16.06 2.38
C CYS A 618 -17.93 16.34 1.37
N LEU A 619 -17.60 17.04 0.28
CA LEU A 619 -18.54 17.28 -0.82
C LEU A 619 -19.03 15.99 -1.47
N ASP A 620 -20.28 16.02 -1.94
CA ASP A 620 -20.77 15.01 -2.87
C ASP A 620 -20.02 15.13 -4.18
N ARG A 621 -19.47 14.00 -4.63
CA ARG A 621 -18.77 13.91 -5.91
C ARG A 621 -19.75 13.54 -7.00
N PRO A 622 -19.63 14.15 -8.19
CA PRO A 622 -20.41 13.72 -9.35
C PRO A 622 -20.09 12.27 -9.69
N GLN A 623 -21.10 11.53 -10.17
CA GLN A 623 -20.90 10.15 -10.60
C GLN A 623 -20.17 10.12 -11.95
N LEU A 624 -19.10 9.33 -12.02
CA LEU A 624 -18.41 9.00 -13.26
C LEU A 624 -18.96 7.67 -13.80
N GLU A 625 -19.29 7.61 -15.07
CA GLU A 625 -19.74 6.39 -15.76
C GLU A 625 -18.74 6.02 -16.84
N ILE A 626 -18.48 4.71 -16.99
CA ILE A 626 -17.62 4.15 -18.04
C ILE A 626 -18.47 3.21 -18.88
N LYS A 627 -18.45 3.37 -20.21
CA LYS A 627 -19.14 2.49 -21.16
C LYS A 627 -18.22 2.19 -22.34
N THR A 628 -18.21 0.95 -22.80
CA THR A 628 -17.48 0.58 -24.02
C THR A 628 -18.35 0.81 -25.26
N GLU A 629 -17.72 1.25 -26.35
CA GLU A 629 -18.33 1.26 -27.68
C GLU A 629 -17.80 0.06 -28.47
N GLY A 630 -18.68 -0.88 -28.80
CA GLY A 630 -18.32 -2.10 -29.51
C GLY A 630 -17.68 -3.16 -28.61
N ARG A 631 -16.99 -4.12 -29.25
CA ARG A 631 -16.32 -5.23 -28.56
C ARG A 631 -14.84 -4.91 -28.35
N ALA A 632 -14.33 -5.20 -27.15
CA ALA A 632 -12.89 -5.16 -26.89
C ALA A 632 -12.26 -6.46 -27.38
N VAL A 633 -11.29 -6.35 -28.27
CA VAL A 633 -10.61 -7.49 -28.89
C VAL A 633 -9.11 -7.36 -28.63
N LYS A 634 -8.46 -8.46 -28.22
CA LYS A 634 -7.02 -8.47 -27.97
C LYS A 634 -6.25 -7.99 -29.20
N GLY A 635 -5.39 -6.98 -29.02
CA GLY A 635 -4.54 -6.41 -30.07
C GLY A 635 -5.21 -5.32 -30.90
N GLN A 636 -6.51 -5.08 -30.74
CA GLN A 636 -7.25 -4.05 -31.47
C GLN A 636 -7.59 -2.87 -30.55
N SER A 637 -7.67 -1.68 -31.15
CA SER A 637 -8.14 -0.49 -30.46
C SER A 637 -9.67 -0.49 -30.36
N PHE A 638 -10.19 -0.03 -29.23
CA PHE A 638 -11.60 0.14 -28.97
C PHE A 638 -11.85 1.44 -28.20
N ASN A 639 -13.07 1.93 -28.25
CA ASN A 639 -13.44 3.21 -27.64
C ASN A 639 -14.15 2.97 -26.30
N VAL A 640 -13.80 3.81 -25.33
CA VAL A 640 -14.42 3.88 -24.02
C VAL A 640 -14.98 5.28 -23.84
N VAL A 641 -16.28 5.38 -23.62
CA VAL A 641 -16.97 6.63 -23.32
C VAL A 641 -17.04 6.81 -21.82
N VAL A 642 -16.42 7.89 -21.36
CA VAL A 642 -16.49 8.34 -19.97
C VAL A 642 -17.48 9.49 -19.89
N LYS A 643 -18.48 9.34 -19.03
CA LYS A 643 -19.55 10.32 -18.82
C LYS A 643 -19.49 10.89 -17.41
N LEU A 644 -19.73 12.20 -17.30
CA LEU A 644 -19.79 12.94 -16.04
C LEU A 644 -20.90 13.99 -16.14
N THR A 645 -21.67 14.18 -15.07
CA THR A 645 -22.61 15.31 -14.93
C THR A 645 -22.12 16.23 -13.83
N ASN A 646 -21.97 17.53 -14.13
CA ASN A 646 -21.58 18.51 -13.11
C ASN A 646 -22.73 18.72 -12.11
N THR A 647 -22.55 18.28 -10.87
CA THR A 647 -23.53 18.44 -9.80
C THR A 647 -23.36 19.74 -9.01
N LEU A 648 -22.21 20.41 -9.09
CA LEU A 648 -21.93 21.63 -8.34
C LEU A 648 -22.67 22.84 -8.93
N SER A 649 -22.95 23.85 -8.11
CA SER A 649 -23.55 25.11 -8.56
C SER A 649 -22.56 26.02 -9.31
N VAL A 650 -21.30 25.59 -9.47
CA VAL A 650 -20.23 26.30 -10.17
C VAL A 650 -19.77 25.52 -11.40
N PRO A 651 -19.21 26.19 -12.42
CA PRO A 651 -18.62 25.49 -13.55
C PRO A 651 -17.37 24.68 -13.15
N LEU A 652 -17.21 23.49 -13.73
CA LEU A 652 -15.95 22.73 -13.64
C LEU A 652 -15.01 23.15 -14.75
N THR A 653 -13.76 23.46 -14.44
CA THR A 653 -12.75 23.92 -15.41
C THR A 653 -11.49 23.07 -15.36
N GLU A 654 -10.78 22.97 -16.48
CA GLU A 654 -9.52 22.22 -16.58
C GLU A 654 -9.67 20.73 -16.22
N GLY A 655 -10.78 20.13 -16.65
CA GLY A 655 -11.04 18.72 -16.40
C GLY A 655 -10.06 17.81 -17.14
N ILE A 656 -9.61 16.77 -16.45
CA ILE A 656 -8.73 15.72 -16.95
C ILE A 656 -9.35 14.37 -16.58
N ILE A 657 -9.36 13.44 -17.53
CA ILE A 657 -9.80 12.05 -17.35
C ILE A 657 -8.60 11.14 -17.62
N SER A 658 -8.27 10.30 -16.64
CA SER A 658 -7.30 9.22 -16.77
C SER A 658 -8.04 7.89 -16.75
N VAL A 659 -7.76 7.00 -17.71
CA VAL A 659 -8.33 5.65 -17.75
C VAL A 659 -7.21 4.65 -17.84
N ASP A 660 -7.25 3.63 -16.98
CA ASP A 660 -6.28 2.55 -16.93
C ASP A 660 -6.99 1.22 -16.63
N GLY A 661 -6.28 0.10 -16.74
CA GLY A 661 -6.84 -1.18 -16.32
C GLY A 661 -5.99 -2.39 -16.69
N PRO A 662 -6.27 -3.56 -16.08
CA PRO A 662 -5.52 -4.77 -16.31
C PRO A 662 -5.49 -5.16 -17.78
N GLY A 663 -4.28 -5.33 -18.31
CA GLY A 663 -4.08 -5.75 -19.69
C GLY A 663 -4.45 -4.70 -20.73
N MET A 664 -4.53 -3.41 -20.39
CA MET A 664 -4.73 -2.31 -21.35
C MET A 664 -3.40 -1.61 -21.66
N VAL A 665 -3.17 -1.24 -22.92
CA VAL A 665 -2.14 -0.27 -23.29
C VAL A 665 -2.42 1.03 -22.55
N ARG A 666 -1.39 1.54 -21.87
CA ARG A 666 -1.50 2.76 -21.07
C ARG A 666 -1.87 3.92 -21.96
N ALA A 667 -2.78 4.75 -21.46
CA ALA A 667 -3.16 6.00 -22.07
C ALA A 667 -2.79 7.14 -21.11
N ASP A 668 -2.24 8.22 -21.66
CA ASP A 668 -2.09 9.45 -20.90
C ASP A 668 -3.48 10.03 -20.56
N GLY A 669 -3.54 10.80 -19.48
CA GLY A 669 -4.76 11.52 -19.12
C GLY A 669 -5.18 12.48 -20.24
N ILE A 670 -6.46 12.42 -20.61
CA ILE A 670 -7.02 13.30 -21.64
C ILE A 670 -7.64 14.54 -21.00
N LYS A 671 -7.35 15.71 -21.56
CA LYS A 671 -8.07 16.94 -21.21
C LYS A 671 -9.47 16.90 -21.82
N LEU A 672 -10.45 17.43 -21.10
CA LEU A 672 -11.78 17.63 -21.65
C LEU A 672 -11.71 18.52 -22.91
N ARG A 673 -12.52 18.18 -23.93
CA ARG A 673 -12.64 19.01 -25.13
C ARG A 673 -13.27 20.37 -24.80
N LYS A 674 -14.17 20.39 -23.83
CA LYS A 674 -14.80 21.61 -23.34
C LYS A 674 -13.94 22.24 -22.24
N ALA A 675 -13.64 23.53 -22.39
CA ALA A 675 -12.86 24.28 -21.40
C ALA A 675 -13.57 24.43 -20.03
N SER A 676 -14.91 24.43 -20.04
CA SER A 676 -15.74 24.60 -18.85
C SER A 676 -17.05 23.83 -18.96
N VAL A 677 -17.42 23.09 -17.93
CA VAL A 677 -18.67 22.32 -17.83
C VAL A 677 -19.62 23.04 -16.89
N SER A 678 -20.74 23.54 -17.41
CA SER A 678 -21.71 24.34 -16.65
C SER A 678 -22.45 23.52 -15.59
N PRO A 679 -23.03 24.14 -14.54
CA PRO A 679 -23.87 23.45 -13.57
C PRO A 679 -25.00 22.64 -14.25
N GLY A 680 -25.15 21.37 -13.89
CA GLY A 680 -26.13 20.45 -14.46
C GLY A 680 -25.80 19.93 -15.86
N GLU A 681 -24.71 20.37 -16.48
CA GLU A 681 -24.29 19.89 -17.80
C GLU A 681 -23.65 18.50 -17.72
N GLU A 682 -23.98 17.66 -18.70
CA GLU A 682 -23.37 16.36 -18.92
C GLU A 682 -22.30 16.44 -20.01
N ILE A 683 -21.13 15.87 -19.75
CA ILE A 683 -20.08 15.65 -20.75
C ILE A 683 -19.93 14.16 -21.07
N ARG A 684 -19.47 13.90 -22.29
CA ARG A 684 -19.09 12.57 -22.78
C ARG A 684 -17.76 12.70 -23.50
N GLU A 685 -16.73 12.07 -22.96
CA GLU A 685 -15.42 12.01 -23.59
C GLU A 685 -15.10 10.58 -24.01
N THR A 686 -14.55 10.44 -25.21
CA THR A 686 -14.15 9.15 -25.76
C THR A 686 -12.64 8.99 -25.58
N VAL A 687 -12.24 7.94 -24.89
CA VAL A 687 -10.86 7.49 -24.73
C VAL A 687 -10.67 6.24 -25.60
N THR A 688 -9.67 6.23 -26.47
CA THR A 688 -9.31 5.05 -27.25
C THR A 688 -8.27 4.24 -26.48
N LEU A 689 -8.57 2.97 -26.21
CA LEU A 689 -7.68 2.03 -25.54
C LEU A 689 -7.33 0.88 -26.49
N THR A 690 -6.23 0.18 -26.21
CA THR A 690 -5.85 -1.04 -26.93
C THR A 690 -5.67 -2.18 -25.92
N ALA A 691 -6.35 -3.30 -26.11
CA ALA A 691 -6.26 -4.43 -25.19
C ALA A 691 -5.03 -5.32 -25.49
N ARG A 692 -4.26 -5.69 -24.47
CA ARG A 692 -3.12 -6.62 -24.53
C ARG A 692 -3.45 -8.01 -23.99
N ARG A 693 -4.27 -8.12 -22.93
CA ARG A 693 -4.65 -9.39 -22.30
C ARG A 693 -6.15 -9.68 -22.47
N PRO A 694 -6.54 -10.91 -22.83
CA PRO A 694 -7.94 -11.31 -22.94
C PRO A 694 -8.56 -11.61 -21.57
N GLY A 695 -9.88 -11.84 -21.56
CA GLY A 695 -10.68 -12.18 -20.39
C GLY A 695 -11.44 -10.98 -19.82
N VAL A 696 -12.16 -11.21 -18.72
CA VAL A 696 -12.86 -10.14 -17.99
C VAL A 696 -11.82 -9.28 -17.28
N LYS A 697 -11.82 -7.97 -17.58
CA LYS A 697 -10.92 -6.96 -17.01
C LYS A 697 -11.75 -5.81 -16.45
N GLU A 698 -11.24 -5.11 -15.45
CA GLU A 698 -11.92 -3.95 -14.86
C GLU A 698 -11.15 -2.67 -15.21
N LEU A 699 -11.77 -1.80 -16.01
CA LEU A 699 -11.24 -0.46 -16.27
C LEU A 699 -11.44 0.43 -15.04
N VAL A 700 -10.44 1.25 -14.74
CA VAL A 700 -10.45 2.27 -13.69
C VAL A 700 -10.34 3.63 -14.36
N ALA A 701 -11.32 4.50 -14.13
CA ALA A 701 -11.28 5.88 -14.58
C ALA A 701 -11.22 6.83 -13.38
N VAL A 702 -10.43 7.89 -13.51
CA VAL A 702 -10.34 8.98 -12.54
C VAL A 702 -10.51 10.30 -13.25
N PHE A 703 -11.37 11.15 -12.69
CA PHE A 703 -11.57 12.52 -13.11
C PHE A 703 -11.09 13.47 -12.01
N HIS A 704 -10.42 14.53 -12.44
CA HIS A 704 -10.15 15.68 -11.60
C HIS A 704 -10.22 16.96 -12.43
N CYS A 705 -10.48 18.06 -11.76
CA CYS A 705 -10.46 19.40 -12.35
C CYS A 705 -9.99 20.40 -11.28
N ARG A 706 -10.03 21.69 -11.59
CA ARG A 706 -9.63 22.73 -10.62
C ARG A 706 -10.48 22.72 -9.34
N GLN A 707 -11.78 22.47 -9.44
CA GLN A 707 -12.73 22.57 -8.32
C GLN A 707 -12.88 21.27 -7.51
N ILE A 708 -12.74 20.10 -8.14
CA ILE A 708 -12.96 18.80 -7.49
C ILE A 708 -12.01 17.72 -8.01
N CYS A 709 -11.56 16.86 -7.10
CA CYS A 709 -10.73 15.70 -7.38
C CYS A 709 -11.29 14.42 -6.75
N ASN A 710 -10.60 13.31 -6.96
CA ASN A 710 -10.96 11.99 -6.44
C ASN A 710 -12.34 11.50 -6.93
N VAL A 711 -12.74 11.88 -8.14
CA VAL A 711 -13.93 11.35 -8.79
C VAL A 711 -13.53 10.09 -9.56
N GLY A 712 -13.89 8.91 -9.07
CA GLY A 712 -13.46 7.64 -9.67
C GLY A 712 -14.62 6.73 -10.05
N ALA A 713 -14.42 5.91 -11.07
CA ALA A 713 -15.32 4.83 -11.43
C ALA A 713 -14.54 3.61 -11.90
N ALA A 714 -15.19 2.46 -11.83
CA ALA A 714 -14.68 1.23 -12.39
C ALA A 714 -15.77 0.51 -13.17
N ALA A 715 -15.41 -0.18 -14.25
CA ALA A 715 -16.33 -0.95 -15.05
C ALA A 715 -15.66 -2.20 -15.62
N GLU A 716 -16.36 -3.32 -15.53
CA GLU A 716 -15.94 -4.56 -16.16
C GLU A 716 -16.13 -4.50 -17.67
N ILE A 717 -15.15 -5.06 -18.38
CA ILE A 717 -15.15 -5.25 -19.83
C ILE A 717 -14.71 -6.69 -20.12
N ASP A 718 -15.27 -7.28 -21.16
CA ASP A 718 -14.84 -8.60 -21.66
C ASP A 718 -13.97 -8.41 -22.89
N VAL A 719 -12.70 -8.83 -22.79
CA VAL A 719 -11.73 -8.77 -23.89
C VAL A 719 -11.66 -10.15 -24.54
N VAL A 720 -12.19 -10.27 -25.75
CA VAL A 720 -12.20 -11.55 -26.46
C VAL A 720 -10.85 -11.83 -27.14
N LYS A 721 -10.51 -13.13 -27.24
CA LYS A 721 -9.48 -13.62 -28.18
C LYS A 721 -10.12 -13.66 -29.57
N ASP A 722 -9.46 -13.06 -30.56
CA ASP A 722 -9.90 -13.13 -31.97
C ASP A 722 -10.08 -14.58 -32.46
#